data_AF-A0A973HSI0-F1
#
_entry.id   AF-A0A973HSI0-F1
#
_cell.length_a   1.000
_cell.length_b   1.000
_cell.length_c   1.000
_cell.angle_alpha   90.00
_cell.angle_beta   90.00
_cell.angle_gamma   90.00
#
_symmetry.space_group_name_H-M   'P 1'
#
loop_
_entity.id
_entity.type
_entity.pdbx_description
1 polymer ?
#
loop_
_entity_poly.entity_id
_entity_poly.type
_entity_poly.pdbx_seq_one_letter_code
_entity_poly.pdbx_strand_id
1 'polypeptide(L)'
;MLAALGLWLSMPQGAFATATLANPDWDITVSEFGYSDLLIYNAGPFPAGFLHEMLSGEWVAAIGYEGLGVAEAAMWLEPDLLDPTWTTNSGFEVVTALTDLADPDADGLPEWYSVIKNGVVEIHIFFDMEDTMTGTPMGLRDGAFVLSNRYVLRQTYRVTNKTNSPLQGLRFYQMLHGHPANTEADKVEEVYDPDVHAAGALPTFRYDITQYATNSGAPTGHWTPFNFADHVGMHSEVLPNAWGLGHYRNSGPGKPVDNDVDGDGDGDGIHFEIERDSLEKETHFGPDEVGGAMRHDLTALDPGKSVAFEFMLTVRSEFDEPAFDQTEGPTFSIDFQGPSITLPDSFAGLPIDQGTILTTSPPGAPGPNPALPGPLPSPGYMVPGVLLPPTPFGAMAGEVDAFSYGRDHGARLLFSVDEFAVGVATAGIAPDVASEGSSGAEEASADIFAYLGPVAFTPPGPGAGNVQFYDGSGTLPDGTPSTPGFGLIEPNPAASGLPDHGDNLDAFDNDTTLADVLGMLYFSLDAGFVDPLEGAPVNSGSATPFGVSPADVLVLPPGGIPVTVIDANALGLDLEGPGTDDLDALIFHDADDSVSLTNGDVILFSVRRGSAVIGELDSMLGIPIVEGDILSPPDEEGDPPAIFVPAEALGLATARGSQESGGDELDALDLPEPGSSLGLVVGGALLSWLRRRRGRC
;
A
#
# COMPACT_ATOMS: atom_id res chain seq x y z
N MET A 1 16.09 -1.75 1.78
CA MET A 1 15.52 -1.46 0.44
C MET A 1 16.51 -0.82 -0.56
N LEU A 2 17.45 0.04 -0.12
CA LEU A 2 18.47 0.71 -0.97
C LEU A 2 19.45 -0.16 -1.81
N ALA A 3 19.45 -1.49 -1.67
CA ALA A 3 20.38 -2.38 -2.39
C ALA A 3 19.76 -3.13 -3.59
N ALA A 4 18.43 -3.10 -3.76
CA ALA A 4 17.73 -3.86 -4.81
C ALA A 4 17.45 -3.05 -6.09
N LEU A 5 17.54 -1.72 -6.07
CA LEU A 5 17.43 -0.86 -7.27
C LEU A 5 18.62 -0.98 -8.24
N GLY A 6 19.71 -1.66 -7.84
CA GLY A 6 20.96 -1.67 -8.60
C GLY A 6 21.02 -2.60 -9.83
N LEU A 7 19.94 -3.29 -10.20
CA LEU A 7 20.05 -4.42 -11.16
C LEU A 7 19.36 -4.27 -12.53
N TRP A 8 18.72 -3.15 -12.86
CA TRP A 8 18.02 -3.02 -14.16
C TRP A 8 18.44 -1.87 -15.09
N LEU A 9 19.37 -1.00 -14.72
CA LEU A 9 19.89 0.05 -15.61
C LEU A 9 21.39 -0.17 -15.92
N SER A 10 21.69 -1.08 -16.85
CA SER A 10 23.02 -1.10 -17.46
C SER A 10 23.13 0.02 -18.51
N MET A 11 23.32 1.25 -18.05
CA MET A 11 23.52 2.44 -18.91
C MET A 11 24.84 2.33 -19.69
N PRO A 12 24.85 2.34 -21.04
CA PRO A 12 26.07 2.53 -21.81
C PRO A 12 26.31 4.00 -22.14
N GLN A 13 27.52 4.47 -21.82
CA GLN A 13 28.23 5.65 -22.32
C GLN A 13 27.78 7.05 -21.86
N GLY A 14 28.17 7.34 -20.61
CA GLY A 14 28.22 8.68 -20.02
C GLY A 14 27.61 8.62 -18.63
N ALA A 15 28.21 7.89 -17.68
CA ALA A 15 27.63 7.75 -16.35
C ALA A 15 27.69 9.10 -15.61
N PHE A 16 26.65 9.93 -15.79
CA PHE A 16 26.40 11.11 -14.97
C PHE A 16 26.02 10.66 -13.56
N ALA A 17 26.33 11.49 -12.57
CA ALA A 17 25.91 11.18 -11.21
C ALA A 17 24.40 11.45 -11.10
N THR A 18 23.70 10.54 -10.44
CA THR A 18 22.31 10.73 -10.01
C THR A 18 22.23 10.62 -8.49
N ALA A 19 21.18 11.17 -7.91
CA ALA A 19 20.78 10.85 -6.54
C ALA A 19 19.28 10.79 -6.40
N THR A 20 18.84 10.00 -5.42
CA THR A 20 17.45 9.87 -5.06
C THR A 20 17.16 10.79 -3.88
N LEU A 21 16.23 11.73 -4.07
CA LEU A 21 15.63 12.52 -3.01
C LEU A 21 14.33 11.83 -2.60
N ALA A 22 14.17 11.55 -1.31
CA ALA A 22 13.00 10.85 -0.79
C ALA A 22 12.37 11.64 0.35
N ASN A 23 11.06 11.63 0.40
CA ASN A 23 10.25 12.03 1.55
C ASN A 23 9.39 10.82 1.98
N PRO A 24 8.57 10.93 3.04
CA PRO A 24 7.73 9.82 3.48
C PRO A 24 6.76 9.26 2.43
N ASP A 25 6.33 10.08 1.47
CA ASP A 25 5.28 9.70 0.52
C ASP A 25 5.85 9.20 -0.82
N TRP A 26 6.99 9.73 -1.27
CA TRP A 26 7.55 9.43 -2.59
C TRP A 26 9.03 9.76 -2.70
N ASP A 27 9.68 9.19 -3.72
CA ASP A 27 11.07 9.47 -4.07
C ASP A 27 11.25 9.77 -5.55
N ILE A 28 12.26 10.58 -5.86
CA ILE A 28 12.61 11.01 -7.23
C ILE A 28 14.12 10.89 -7.45
N THR A 29 14.53 10.36 -8.59
CA THR A 29 15.95 10.25 -8.96
C THR A 29 16.35 11.37 -9.92
N VAL A 30 17.22 12.27 -9.47
CA VAL A 30 17.64 13.46 -10.23
C VAL A 30 19.09 13.36 -10.71
N SER A 31 19.39 14.01 -11.84
CA SER A 31 20.72 14.14 -12.43
C SER A 31 21.42 15.45 -12.04
N GLU A 32 22.73 15.53 -12.31
CA GLU A 32 23.54 16.75 -12.18
C GLU A 32 23.04 17.94 -13.02
N PHE A 33 22.20 17.70 -14.03
CA PHE A 33 21.67 18.72 -14.93
C PHE A 33 20.25 19.17 -14.56
N GLY A 34 19.70 18.66 -13.46
CA GLY A 34 18.34 18.98 -13.03
C GLY A 34 17.26 18.14 -13.71
N TYR A 35 17.62 17.00 -14.29
CA TYR A 35 16.71 16.09 -14.96
C TYR A 35 16.26 14.95 -14.03
N SER A 36 15.03 14.46 -14.20
CA SER A 36 14.58 13.17 -13.66
C SER A 36 13.74 12.43 -14.70
N ASP A 37 13.92 11.10 -14.74
CA ASP A 37 13.11 10.16 -15.52
C ASP A 37 12.15 9.34 -14.64
N LEU A 38 12.37 9.39 -13.31
CA LEU A 38 11.87 8.39 -12.38
C LEU A 38 11.42 9.05 -11.08
N LEU A 39 10.13 8.92 -10.80
CA LEU A 39 9.51 9.26 -9.52
C LEU A 39 8.59 8.12 -9.10
N ILE A 40 8.84 7.56 -7.92
CA ILE A 40 8.05 6.47 -7.35
C ILE A 40 7.23 7.00 -6.17
N TYR A 41 5.93 6.78 -6.24
CA TYR A 41 5.03 6.99 -5.12
C TYR A 41 5.06 5.78 -4.19
N ASN A 42 5.34 6.00 -2.91
CA ASN A 42 5.54 4.93 -1.92
C ASN A 42 4.44 4.92 -0.85
N ALA A 43 3.65 5.98 -0.74
CA ALA A 43 2.56 6.05 0.22
C ALA A 43 1.34 5.24 -0.25
N GLY A 44 0.71 4.52 0.69
CA GLY A 44 -0.51 3.78 0.45
C GLY A 44 -0.32 2.39 -0.19
N PRO A 45 -1.43 1.64 -0.34
CA PRO A 45 -1.39 0.27 -0.84
C PRO A 45 -1.16 0.25 -2.35
N PHE A 46 0.02 -0.23 -2.77
CA PHE A 46 0.29 -0.55 -4.18
C PHE A 46 0.51 -2.07 -4.34
N PRO A 47 0.03 -2.69 -5.44
CA PRO A 47 0.23 -4.11 -5.67
C PRO A 47 1.69 -4.52 -5.55
N ALA A 48 1.94 -5.50 -4.68
CA ALA A 48 3.28 -6.03 -4.46
C ALA A 48 3.92 -6.49 -5.77
N GLY A 49 5.19 -6.11 -5.97
CA GLY A 49 5.97 -6.44 -7.16
C GLY A 49 5.86 -5.45 -8.32
N PHE A 50 5.10 -4.36 -8.17
CA PHE A 50 5.07 -3.24 -9.12
C PHE A 50 5.53 -1.94 -8.45
N LEU A 51 6.06 -1.00 -9.24
CA LEU A 51 6.39 0.34 -8.78
C LEU A 51 5.22 1.26 -9.13
N HIS A 52 4.79 2.10 -8.19
CA HIS A 52 3.82 3.17 -8.44
C HIS A 52 4.54 4.37 -9.06
N GLU A 53 4.95 4.17 -10.31
CA GLU A 53 5.71 5.16 -11.05
C GLU A 53 4.79 6.30 -11.51
N MET A 54 5.13 7.52 -11.09
CA MET A 54 4.39 8.75 -11.42
C MET A 54 5.10 9.55 -12.53
N LEU A 55 6.42 9.42 -12.59
CA LEU A 55 7.23 9.83 -13.73
C LEU A 55 7.89 8.57 -14.29
N SER A 56 7.46 8.17 -15.49
CA SER A 56 8.19 7.29 -16.40
C SER A 56 8.59 8.10 -17.63
N GLY A 57 9.09 9.30 -17.37
CA GLY A 57 9.10 10.41 -18.31
C GLY A 57 9.83 11.64 -17.78
N GLU A 58 9.86 12.71 -18.57
CA GLU A 58 10.82 13.80 -18.40
C GLU A 58 10.38 14.89 -17.42
N TRP A 59 11.13 15.07 -16.33
CA TRP A 59 11.25 16.36 -15.63
C TRP A 59 12.55 17.02 -16.07
N VAL A 60 12.50 17.95 -17.02
CA VAL A 60 13.71 18.44 -17.71
C VAL A 60 13.64 19.92 -18.09
N ALA A 61 14.79 20.60 -18.07
CA ALA A 61 14.92 22.01 -18.43
C ALA A 61 15.70 22.24 -19.73
N ALA A 62 15.41 23.37 -20.39
CA ALA A 62 16.14 23.88 -21.55
C ALA A 62 16.38 25.39 -21.46
N ILE A 63 17.30 25.90 -22.28
CA ILE A 63 17.69 27.32 -22.32
C ILE A 63 17.91 27.81 -23.74
N GLY A 64 17.43 29.01 -24.05
CA GLY A 64 17.64 29.71 -25.32
C GLY A 64 18.23 31.11 -25.11
N TYR A 65 19.08 31.57 -26.02
CA TYR A 65 19.57 32.96 -26.03
C TYR A 65 20.13 33.35 -27.40
N GLU A 66 20.26 34.65 -27.68
CA GLU A 66 20.87 35.11 -28.92
C GLU A 66 22.33 34.64 -29.02
N GLY A 67 22.67 33.97 -30.13
CA GLY A 67 24.01 33.43 -30.33
C GLY A 67 24.28 32.10 -29.63
N LEU A 68 23.24 31.32 -29.29
CA LEU A 68 23.34 29.98 -28.70
C LEU A 68 24.31 29.04 -29.43
N GLY A 69 24.42 29.17 -30.75
CA GLY A 69 25.41 28.44 -31.54
C GLY A 69 25.02 27.00 -31.87
N VAL A 70 23.77 26.61 -31.58
CA VAL A 70 23.12 25.39 -32.06
C VAL A 70 22.16 25.70 -33.22
N ALA A 71 21.70 24.67 -33.93
CA ALA A 71 20.75 24.85 -35.04
C ALA A 71 19.37 25.33 -34.54
N GLU A 72 18.98 24.85 -33.35
CA GLU A 72 17.70 25.13 -32.71
C GLU A 72 17.71 26.43 -31.90
N ALA A 73 16.52 26.91 -31.54
CA ALA A 73 16.32 28.13 -30.77
C ALA A 73 16.58 27.95 -29.27
N ALA A 74 16.50 26.71 -28.77
CA ALA A 74 16.80 26.31 -27.40
C ALA A 74 17.71 25.07 -27.35
N MET A 75 18.36 24.88 -26.21
CA MET A 75 19.26 23.77 -25.92
C MET A 75 18.91 23.15 -24.57
N TRP A 76 18.79 21.82 -24.54
CA TRP A 76 18.54 21.06 -23.31
C TRP A 76 19.70 21.19 -22.33
N LEU A 77 19.40 21.15 -21.03
CA LEU A 77 20.45 21.09 -20.01
C LEU A 77 21.03 19.68 -19.94
N GLU A 78 20.16 18.67 -19.85
CA GLU A 78 20.53 17.25 -19.82
C GLU A 78 21.05 16.79 -21.19
N PRO A 79 22.26 16.20 -21.27
CA PRO A 79 22.80 15.64 -22.51
C PRO A 79 22.11 14.38 -23.01
N ASP A 80 21.55 13.54 -22.14
CA ASP A 80 20.94 12.26 -22.54
C ASP A 80 19.63 12.04 -21.78
N LEU A 81 18.50 12.01 -22.51
CA LEU A 81 17.21 11.60 -21.97
C LEU A 81 17.08 10.08 -22.03
N LEU A 82 16.36 9.47 -21.09
CA LEU A 82 16.40 8.03 -20.83
C LEU A 82 15.18 7.28 -21.35
N ASP A 83 13.96 7.75 -21.14
CA ASP A 83 12.79 7.16 -21.77
C ASP A 83 11.80 8.23 -22.26
N PRO A 84 11.77 8.50 -23.58
CA PRO A 84 12.51 7.86 -24.67
C PRO A 84 14.00 8.20 -24.69
N THR A 85 14.84 7.23 -25.06
CA THR A 85 16.30 7.38 -24.98
C THR A 85 16.87 8.16 -26.16
N TRP A 86 17.37 9.38 -25.97
CA TRP A 86 18.10 10.11 -27.01
C TRP A 86 19.10 11.14 -26.48
N THR A 87 20.19 11.31 -27.23
CA THR A 87 21.18 12.36 -26.95
C THR A 87 20.65 13.70 -27.45
N THR A 88 20.59 14.66 -26.54
CA THR A 88 20.08 16.01 -26.79
C THR A 88 21.10 16.89 -27.53
N ASN A 89 20.73 18.14 -27.78
CA ASN A 89 21.66 19.14 -28.29
C ASN A 89 22.48 19.84 -27.19
N SER A 90 22.50 19.31 -25.95
CA SER A 90 23.20 19.93 -24.82
C SER A 90 24.70 20.13 -25.08
N GLY A 91 25.17 21.30 -24.66
CA GLY A 91 26.60 21.67 -24.64
C GLY A 91 27.11 21.94 -23.23
N PHE A 92 26.40 21.47 -22.20
CA PHE A 92 26.75 21.67 -20.81
C PHE A 92 27.77 20.64 -20.31
N GLU A 93 28.66 21.09 -19.43
CA GLU A 93 29.54 20.23 -18.64
C GLU A 93 29.31 20.47 -17.15
N VAL A 94 29.46 19.42 -16.35
CA VAL A 94 29.37 19.48 -14.90
C VAL A 94 30.60 20.19 -14.32
N VAL A 95 30.35 21.18 -13.46
CA VAL A 95 31.36 21.94 -12.70
C VAL A 95 31.43 21.48 -11.27
N THR A 96 30.26 21.26 -10.67
CA THR A 96 30.10 20.70 -9.33
C THR A 96 29.11 19.57 -9.45
N ALA A 97 29.59 18.38 -9.11
CA ALA A 97 28.76 17.18 -9.08
C ALA A 97 27.64 17.32 -8.06
N LEU A 98 26.60 16.51 -8.22
CA LEU A 98 25.47 16.49 -7.31
C LEU A 98 25.98 16.28 -5.87
N THR A 99 25.67 17.24 -5.00
CA THR A 99 26.18 17.31 -3.64
C THR A 99 25.02 17.52 -2.69
N ASP A 100 24.89 16.63 -1.72
CA ASP A 100 23.99 16.74 -0.58
C ASP A 100 24.30 18.02 0.21
N LEU A 101 23.28 18.87 0.35
CA LEU A 101 23.34 20.06 1.19
C LEU A 101 22.88 19.68 2.59
N ALA A 102 23.68 20.06 3.60
CA ALA A 102 23.29 19.87 4.97
C ALA A 102 22.09 20.78 5.30
N ASP A 103 20.88 20.26 5.10
CA ASP A 103 19.55 20.73 5.52
C ASP A 103 19.56 22.20 6.04
N PRO A 104 19.76 23.17 5.14
CA PRO A 104 19.95 24.58 5.50
C PRO A 104 18.73 25.24 6.12
N ASP A 105 17.51 24.73 5.89
CA ASP A 105 16.30 25.27 6.51
C ASP A 105 15.84 24.51 7.78
N ALA A 106 16.46 23.34 8.03
CA ALA A 106 16.28 22.49 9.21
C ALA A 106 14.89 21.84 9.30
N ASP A 107 14.27 21.54 8.16
CA ASP A 107 13.00 20.83 8.08
C ASP A 107 13.15 19.29 8.11
N GLY A 108 14.38 18.79 7.99
CA GLY A 108 14.72 17.38 8.03
C GLY A 108 14.54 16.65 6.69
N LEU A 109 14.27 17.35 5.60
CA LEU A 109 14.11 16.80 4.26
C LEU A 109 15.40 16.97 3.42
N PRO A 110 15.60 16.14 2.38
CA PRO A 110 16.84 16.16 1.62
C PRO A 110 16.92 17.36 0.68
N GLU A 111 18.06 18.05 0.73
CA GLU A 111 18.40 19.13 -0.19
C GLU A 111 19.65 18.79 -0.99
N TRP A 112 19.67 19.11 -2.29
CA TRP A 112 20.80 18.82 -3.17
C TRP A 112 21.18 20.01 -4.05
N TYR A 113 22.42 19.97 -4.52
CA TYR A 113 22.99 21.04 -5.33
C TYR A 113 23.93 20.53 -6.41
N SER A 114 23.87 21.14 -7.58
CA SER A 114 24.86 20.95 -8.64
C SER A 114 25.17 22.26 -9.38
N VAL A 115 26.27 22.25 -10.14
CA VAL A 115 26.61 23.35 -11.06
C VAL A 115 26.97 22.79 -12.41
N ILE A 116 26.33 23.30 -13.45
CA ILE A 116 26.67 23.03 -14.84
C ILE A 116 27.07 24.33 -15.53
N LYS A 117 27.85 24.24 -16.60
CA LYS A 117 28.18 25.41 -17.41
C LYS A 117 28.38 25.05 -18.87
N ASN A 118 28.35 26.08 -19.70
CA ASN A 118 28.91 26.03 -21.05
C ASN A 118 29.81 27.26 -21.26
N GLY A 119 30.15 27.58 -22.52
CA GLY A 119 30.98 28.75 -22.85
C GLY A 119 30.34 30.12 -22.59
N VAL A 120 29.04 30.18 -22.30
CA VAL A 120 28.23 31.42 -22.22
C VAL A 120 27.62 31.60 -20.83
N VAL A 121 27.09 30.54 -20.23
CA VAL A 121 26.40 30.59 -18.93
C VAL A 121 26.93 29.55 -17.95
N GLU A 122 26.77 29.83 -16.67
CA GLU A 122 26.93 28.89 -15.54
C GLU A 122 25.60 28.84 -14.80
N ILE A 123 25.10 27.65 -14.51
CA ILE A 123 23.79 27.41 -13.89
C ILE A 123 24.02 26.66 -12.59
N HIS A 124 23.54 27.24 -11.50
CA HIS A 124 23.50 26.59 -10.19
C HIS A 124 22.10 26.01 -10.02
N ILE A 125 22.00 24.72 -9.72
CA ILE A 125 20.75 23.99 -9.61
C ILE A 125 20.60 23.57 -8.14
N PHE A 126 19.48 23.93 -7.55
CA PHE A 126 19.13 23.57 -6.17
C PHE A 126 17.86 22.72 -6.20
N PHE A 127 17.84 21.68 -5.39
CA PHE A 127 16.72 20.78 -5.18
C PHE A 127 16.37 20.83 -3.70
N ASP A 128 15.11 21.04 -3.40
CA ASP A 128 14.63 21.30 -2.04
C ASP A 128 13.28 20.59 -1.86
N MET A 129 13.25 19.56 -1.01
CA MET A 129 12.01 18.87 -0.66
C MET A 129 11.33 19.65 0.45
N GLU A 130 10.14 20.19 0.20
CA GLU A 130 9.44 21.02 1.19
C GLU A 130 8.22 20.27 1.77
N ASP A 131 8.00 20.41 3.08
CA ASP A 131 6.76 19.99 3.76
C ASP A 131 5.71 21.11 3.74
N THR A 132 4.68 20.94 2.91
CA THR A 132 3.60 21.92 2.80
C THR A 132 2.52 21.79 3.87
N MET A 133 2.58 20.73 4.69
CA MET A 133 1.58 20.29 5.68
C MET A 133 0.18 19.97 5.15
N THR A 134 -0.23 20.59 4.05
CA THR A 134 -1.62 20.62 3.56
C THR A 134 -1.75 20.38 2.06
N GLY A 135 -0.63 20.27 1.33
CA GLY A 135 -0.61 20.18 -0.12
C GLY A 135 -0.71 21.53 -0.83
N THR A 136 -0.24 21.57 -2.06
CA THR A 136 -0.34 22.72 -2.98
C THR A 136 -1.48 22.45 -3.97
N PRO A 137 -2.34 23.44 -4.28
CA PRO A 137 -3.33 23.30 -5.34
C PRO A 137 -2.74 22.96 -6.71
N MET A 138 -3.31 21.96 -7.38
CA MET A 138 -3.03 21.53 -8.74
C MET A 138 -4.31 21.70 -9.57
N GLY A 139 -4.23 22.49 -10.63
CA GLY A 139 -5.37 22.89 -11.44
C GLY A 139 -5.95 21.74 -12.26
N LEU A 140 -7.27 21.74 -12.38
CA LEU A 140 -8.03 20.82 -13.22
C LEU A 140 -8.93 21.61 -14.17
N ARG A 141 -9.67 20.91 -15.04
CA ARG A 141 -10.60 21.54 -15.98
C ARG A 141 -11.66 22.40 -15.25
N ASP A 142 -12.14 23.41 -15.97
CA ASP A 142 -13.24 24.29 -15.55
C ASP A 142 -13.01 25.03 -14.22
N GLY A 143 -11.74 25.29 -13.87
CA GLY A 143 -11.34 25.98 -12.63
C GLY A 143 -11.49 25.13 -11.37
N ALA A 144 -11.63 23.81 -11.53
CA ALA A 144 -11.49 22.86 -10.43
C ALA A 144 -10.01 22.71 -10.06
N PHE A 145 -9.74 22.16 -8.88
CA PHE A 145 -8.39 21.83 -8.44
C PHE A 145 -8.44 20.66 -7.46
N VAL A 146 -7.30 20.00 -7.30
CA VAL A 146 -7.02 19.07 -6.19
C VAL A 146 -5.82 19.57 -5.41
N LEU A 147 -5.62 19.12 -4.18
CA LEU A 147 -4.39 19.43 -3.44
C LEU A 147 -3.36 18.34 -3.73
N SER A 148 -2.10 18.69 -3.90
CA SER A 148 -1.03 17.70 -3.87
C SER A 148 -1.01 16.98 -2.52
N ASN A 149 -0.21 15.93 -2.42
CA ASN A 149 0.20 15.39 -1.13
C ASN A 149 1.07 16.40 -0.35
N ARG A 150 1.42 16.04 0.88
CA ARG A 150 2.10 16.91 1.85
C ARG A 150 3.46 17.40 1.33
N TYR A 151 4.21 16.56 0.65
CA TYR A 151 5.58 16.86 0.22
C TYR A 151 5.65 17.26 -1.26
N VAL A 152 6.49 18.25 -1.55
CA VAL A 152 6.74 18.80 -2.89
C VAL A 152 8.24 18.91 -3.15
N LEU A 153 8.67 18.91 -4.41
CA LEU A 153 10.06 19.24 -4.77
C LEU A 153 10.11 20.63 -5.39
N ARG A 154 10.79 21.56 -4.75
CA ARG A 154 11.16 22.83 -5.33
C ARG A 154 12.52 22.73 -6.02
N GLN A 155 12.60 23.25 -7.23
CA GLN A 155 13.84 23.30 -8.00
C GLN A 155 14.14 24.71 -8.48
N THR A 156 15.36 25.17 -8.19
CA THR A 156 15.81 26.53 -8.53
C THR A 156 17.00 26.50 -9.47
N TYR A 157 16.88 27.21 -10.59
CA TYR A 157 17.95 27.41 -11.57
C TYR A 157 18.47 28.83 -11.54
N ARG A 158 19.67 29.04 -11.01
CA ARG A 158 20.34 30.35 -11.02
C ARG A 158 21.32 30.44 -12.20
N VAL A 159 20.89 31.10 -13.27
CA VAL A 159 21.64 31.30 -14.51
C VAL A 159 22.51 32.55 -14.41
N THR A 160 23.82 32.40 -14.62
CA THR A 160 24.81 33.48 -14.59
C THR A 160 25.44 33.70 -15.96
N ASN A 161 25.44 34.95 -16.46
CA ASN A 161 26.13 35.30 -17.70
C ASN A 161 27.65 35.33 -17.50
N LYS A 162 28.38 34.45 -18.20
CA LYS A 162 29.85 34.33 -18.15
C LYS A 162 30.56 35.06 -19.29
N THR A 163 29.83 35.70 -20.19
CA THR A 163 30.40 36.48 -21.28
C THR A 163 30.83 37.89 -20.83
N ASN A 164 31.51 38.61 -21.72
CA ASN A 164 31.91 40.01 -21.49
C ASN A 164 30.91 41.03 -22.05
N SER A 165 29.75 40.59 -22.53
CA SER A 165 28.68 41.43 -23.08
C SER A 165 27.32 41.03 -22.50
N PRO A 166 26.31 41.91 -22.50
CA PRO A 166 24.96 41.53 -22.10
C PRO A 166 24.45 40.35 -22.95
N LEU A 167 23.95 39.30 -22.30
CA LEU A 167 23.30 38.16 -22.94
C LEU A 167 21.86 38.56 -23.28
N GLN A 168 21.50 38.54 -24.55
CA GLN A 168 20.18 39.00 -25.03
C GLN A 168 19.25 37.81 -25.27
N GLY A 169 17.95 38.05 -25.11
CA GLY A 169 16.91 37.09 -25.47
C GLY A 169 16.99 35.78 -24.70
N LEU A 170 17.40 35.85 -23.43
CA LEU A 170 17.46 34.67 -22.56
C LEU A 170 16.03 34.14 -22.35
N ARG A 171 15.84 32.86 -22.64
CA ARG A 171 14.60 32.10 -22.47
C ARG A 171 14.95 30.85 -21.66
N PHE A 172 14.18 30.56 -20.63
CA PHE A 172 14.35 29.36 -19.81
C PHE A 172 13.07 28.54 -19.86
N TYR A 173 13.21 27.24 -20.04
CA TYR A 173 12.10 26.31 -20.21
C TYR A 173 12.18 25.23 -19.13
N GLN A 174 11.04 24.86 -18.57
CA GLN A 174 10.85 23.64 -17.79
C GLN A 174 9.76 22.82 -18.47
N MET A 175 10.00 21.51 -18.60
CA MET A 175 9.09 20.54 -19.17
C MET A 175 8.75 19.46 -18.14
N LEU A 176 7.49 19.00 -18.20
CA LEU A 176 6.96 17.88 -17.46
C LEU A 176 6.34 16.87 -18.45
N HIS A 177 6.72 15.61 -18.30
CA HIS A 177 6.04 14.47 -18.88
C HIS A 177 5.97 13.37 -17.82
N GLY A 178 4.76 13.07 -17.35
CA GLY A 178 4.49 12.09 -16.32
C GLY A 178 3.56 10.99 -16.81
N HIS A 179 3.51 9.92 -16.03
CA HIS A 179 2.65 8.76 -16.25
C HIS A 179 1.74 8.53 -15.03
N PRO A 180 0.90 9.51 -14.67
CA PRO A 180 -0.03 9.33 -13.56
C PRO A 180 -0.86 8.05 -13.77
N ALA A 181 -1.14 7.33 -12.69
CA ALA A 181 -1.90 6.09 -12.66
C ALA A 181 -1.22 4.98 -13.45
N ASN A 182 0.10 5.08 -13.60
CA ASN A 182 0.92 4.11 -14.32
C ASN A 182 0.38 3.85 -15.73
N THR A 183 -0.12 4.91 -16.38
CA THR A 183 -0.64 4.82 -17.74
C THR A 183 0.47 5.13 -18.74
N GLU A 184 1.09 4.10 -19.29
CA GLU A 184 1.90 4.17 -20.53
C GLU A 184 1.03 4.35 -21.79
N ALA A 185 -0.19 4.89 -21.65
CA ALA A 185 -1.21 4.88 -22.69
C ALA A 185 -1.93 6.23 -22.80
N ASP A 186 -2.63 6.42 -23.92
CA ASP A 186 -3.36 7.61 -24.37
C ASP A 186 -4.60 7.96 -23.51
N LYS A 187 -4.37 8.16 -22.21
CA LYS A 187 -5.36 8.40 -21.16
C LYS A 187 -5.02 9.58 -20.25
N VAL A 188 -3.82 10.16 -20.37
CA VAL A 188 -3.41 11.28 -19.53
C VAL A 188 -4.03 12.56 -20.07
N GLU A 189 -4.74 13.29 -19.22
CA GLU A 189 -5.21 14.63 -19.51
C GLU A 189 -4.23 15.64 -18.90
N GLU A 190 -4.06 16.79 -19.57
CA GLU A 190 -3.17 17.86 -19.13
C GLU A 190 -3.88 19.20 -19.18
N VAL A 191 -3.71 20.00 -18.12
CA VAL A 191 -4.34 21.32 -17.97
C VAL A 191 -3.29 22.35 -17.57
N TYR A 192 -3.31 23.50 -18.24
CA TYR A 192 -2.65 24.71 -17.73
C TYR A 192 -3.67 25.55 -16.96
N ASP A 193 -3.40 25.80 -15.68
CA ASP A 193 -4.24 26.60 -14.79
C ASP A 193 -3.44 27.81 -14.25
N PRO A 194 -3.92 29.05 -14.47
CA PRO A 194 -3.33 30.24 -13.87
C PRO A 194 -4.10 30.77 -12.63
N ASP A 195 -5.18 30.10 -12.21
CA ASP A 195 -6.10 30.58 -11.19
C ASP A 195 -5.50 30.52 -9.78
N VAL A 196 -5.98 31.42 -8.91
CA VAL A 196 -5.60 31.42 -7.50
C VAL A 196 -6.61 30.60 -6.72
N HIS A 197 -6.16 29.49 -6.15
CA HIS A 197 -6.95 28.65 -5.27
C HIS A 197 -6.81 29.12 -3.81
N ALA A 198 -7.93 29.13 -3.09
CA ALA A 198 -7.99 29.67 -1.72
C ALA A 198 -7.55 28.66 -0.64
N ALA A 199 -7.36 27.40 -1.01
CA ALA A 199 -6.96 26.30 -0.12
C ALA A 199 -5.51 25.89 -0.38
N GLY A 200 -4.93 25.12 0.53
CA GLY A 200 -3.56 24.60 0.42
C GLY A 200 -2.46 25.60 0.80
N ALA A 201 -1.22 25.14 0.68
CA ALA A 201 -0.01 25.91 0.88
C ALA A 201 0.50 26.52 -0.44
N LEU A 202 1.53 27.36 -0.31
CA LEU A 202 2.28 27.93 -1.43
C LEU A 202 1.41 28.52 -2.57
N PRO A 203 0.37 29.33 -2.27
CA PRO A 203 -0.57 29.84 -3.28
C PRO A 203 0.08 30.83 -4.28
N THR A 204 1.36 31.16 -4.10
CA THR A 204 2.15 31.93 -5.06
C THR A 204 2.52 31.09 -6.28
N PHE A 205 2.75 29.78 -6.12
CA PHE A 205 3.03 28.81 -7.20
C PHE A 205 1.75 28.39 -7.93
N ARG A 206 1.09 29.36 -8.55
CA ARG A 206 -0.27 29.21 -9.10
C ARG A 206 -0.35 29.03 -10.62
N TYR A 207 0.77 29.20 -11.32
CA TYR A 207 0.80 28.94 -12.75
C TYR A 207 1.25 27.52 -12.88
N ASP A 208 0.31 26.60 -13.09
CA ASP A 208 0.60 25.18 -13.08
C ASP A 208 0.20 24.49 -14.37
N ILE A 209 0.93 23.42 -14.66
CA ILE A 209 0.56 22.41 -15.64
C ILE A 209 0.36 21.13 -14.84
N THR A 210 -0.86 20.61 -14.83
CA THR A 210 -1.23 19.39 -14.11
C THR A 210 -1.59 18.30 -15.10
N GLN A 211 -0.91 17.17 -14.99
CA GLN A 211 -1.19 15.94 -15.73
C GLN A 211 -1.89 14.96 -14.81
N TYR A 212 -2.99 14.37 -15.26
CA TYR A 212 -3.76 13.43 -14.45
C TYR A 212 -4.36 12.30 -15.27
N ALA A 213 -4.51 11.15 -14.62
CA ALA A 213 -5.15 9.99 -15.19
C ALA A 213 -5.79 9.13 -14.10
N THR A 214 -6.71 8.26 -14.52
CA THR A 214 -7.27 7.21 -13.67
C THR A 214 -7.00 5.85 -14.28
N ASN A 215 -6.53 4.88 -13.49
CA ASN A 215 -6.27 3.53 -13.98
C ASN A 215 -6.56 2.46 -12.93
N SER A 216 -6.91 1.28 -13.40
CA SER A 216 -7.24 0.11 -12.57
C SER A 216 -6.24 -1.03 -12.77
N GLY A 217 -5.01 -0.74 -13.21
CA GLY A 217 -4.09 -1.77 -13.67
C GLY A 217 -2.63 -1.40 -13.54
N ALA A 218 -1.81 -2.44 -13.38
CA ALA A 218 -0.35 -2.39 -13.45
C ALA A 218 0.10 -1.97 -14.88
N PRO A 219 1.37 -1.53 -15.08
CA PRO A 219 1.84 -0.98 -16.36
C PRO A 219 1.63 -1.93 -17.55
N THR A 220 1.67 -3.24 -17.27
CA THR A 220 1.45 -4.32 -18.25
C THR A 220 -0.02 -4.48 -18.72
N GLY A 221 -0.94 -3.63 -18.24
CA GLY A 221 -2.38 -3.76 -18.45
C GLY A 221 -3.03 -4.88 -17.63
N HIS A 222 -2.28 -5.47 -16.69
CA HIS A 222 -2.84 -6.41 -15.73
C HIS A 222 -3.72 -5.68 -14.73
N TRP A 223 -4.97 -6.11 -14.60
CA TRP A 223 -5.93 -5.52 -13.68
C TRP A 223 -5.44 -5.63 -12.22
N THR A 224 -5.55 -4.53 -11.50
CA THR A 224 -5.35 -4.42 -10.05
C THR A 224 -6.71 -4.16 -9.42
N PRO A 225 -6.98 -4.65 -8.20
CA PRO A 225 -8.24 -4.33 -7.52
C PRO A 225 -8.38 -2.84 -7.16
N PHE A 226 -7.28 -2.09 -7.22
CA PHE A 226 -7.22 -0.66 -6.94
C PHE A 226 -7.51 0.17 -8.18
N ASN A 227 -8.28 1.25 -8.01
CA ASN A 227 -8.33 2.37 -8.93
C ASN A 227 -7.45 3.48 -8.39
N PHE A 228 -6.48 3.92 -9.19
CA PHE A 228 -5.63 5.05 -8.89
C PHE A 228 -6.17 6.28 -9.62
N ALA A 229 -6.29 7.41 -8.93
CA ALA A 229 -6.50 8.72 -9.53
C ALA A 229 -5.29 9.60 -9.18
N ASP A 230 -4.39 9.68 -10.15
CA ASP A 230 -3.06 10.24 -9.94
C ASP A 230 -2.91 11.55 -10.67
N HIS A 231 -2.09 12.41 -10.09
CA HIS A 231 -1.84 13.74 -10.57
C HIS A 231 -0.37 14.09 -10.36
N VAL A 232 0.25 14.69 -11.37
CA VAL A 232 1.60 15.24 -11.32
C VAL A 232 1.54 16.67 -11.83
N GLY A 233 2.04 17.62 -11.05
CA GLY A 233 1.95 19.04 -11.34
C GLY A 233 3.32 19.72 -11.43
N MET A 234 3.46 20.64 -12.39
CA MET A 234 4.59 21.56 -12.50
C MET A 234 4.11 22.98 -12.29
N HIS A 235 4.68 23.70 -11.32
CA HIS A 235 4.24 25.04 -10.94
C HIS A 235 5.32 26.09 -11.11
N SER A 236 4.93 27.34 -11.35
CA SER A 236 5.78 28.53 -11.22
C SER A 236 5.09 29.65 -10.44
N GLU A 237 5.87 30.46 -9.72
CA GLU A 237 5.37 31.69 -9.08
C GLU A 237 5.19 32.84 -10.07
N VAL A 238 5.94 32.81 -11.17
CA VAL A 238 5.99 33.89 -12.16
C VAL A 238 5.14 33.48 -13.35
N LEU A 239 4.36 34.41 -13.91
CA LEU A 239 3.58 34.14 -15.12
C LEU A 239 4.55 33.75 -16.25
N PRO A 240 4.42 32.54 -16.85
CA PRO A 240 5.22 32.18 -18.01
C PRO A 240 4.90 33.09 -19.20
N ASN A 241 5.93 33.44 -19.97
CA ASN A 241 5.80 34.22 -21.19
C ASN A 241 5.09 33.42 -22.30
N ALA A 242 5.34 32.11 -22.33
CA ALA A 242 4.66 31.12 -23.13
C ALA A 242 4.58 29.78 -22.38
N TRP A 243 3.60 28.96 -22.73
CA TRP A 243 3.46 27.59 -22.26
C TRP A 243 2.90 26.77 -23.42
N GLY A 244 3.06 25.46 -23.41
CA GLY A 244 2.50 24.57 -24.43
C GLY A 244 2.14 23.25 -23.79
N LEU A 245 1.09 22.62 -24.31
CA LEU A 245 0.62 21.29 -23.92
C LEU A 245 0.49 20.48 -25.21
N GLY A 246 1.10 19.31 -25.29
CA GLY A 246 1.17 18.59 -26.56
C GLY A 246 1.56 17.13 -26.42
N HIS A 247 1.81 16.49 -27.56
CA HIS A 247 2.24 15.09 -27.59
C HIS A 247 3.66 14.94 -27.03
N TYR A 248 3.88 13.84 -26.30
CA TYR A 248 5.21 13.31 -26.02
C TYR A 248 5.19 11.79 -26.18
N ARG A 249 4.90 11.35 -27.42
CA ARG A 249 4.63 9.94 -27.71
C ARG A 249 5.89 9.09 -27.89
N ASN A 250 5.73 7.80 -27.63
CA ASN A 250 6.66 6.70 -27.86
C ASN A 250 7.77 6.60 -26.81
N SER A 251 7.79 5.46 -26.12
CA SER A 251 8.94 5.00 -25.31
C SER A 251 10.01 4.30 -26.15
N GLY A 252 11.24 4.29 -25.65
CA GLY A 252 12.37 3.55 -26.21
C GLY A 252 13.39 4.35 -27.03
N PRO A 253 14.27 3.67 -27.79
CA PRO A 253 15.45 4.32 -28.37
C PRO A 253 15.14 5.26 -29.55
N GLY A 254 15.65 6.48 -29.44
CA GLY A 254 15.56 7.52 -30.47
C GLY A 254 14.76 8.72 -29.98
N LYS A 255 15.01 9.88 -30.60
CA LYS A 255 14.22 11.06 -30.31
C LYS A 255 12.78 10.82 -30.75
N PRO A 256 11.77 11.11 -29.91
CA PRO A 256 10.38 11.00 -30.29
C PRO A 256 10.12 11.76 -31.57
N VAL A 257 9.59 11.04 -32.54
CA VAL A 257 9.07 11.60 -33.78
C VAL A 257 7.64 11.16 -33.84
N ASP A 258 6.72 12.14 -33.87
CA ASP A 258 5.33 11.82 -34.06
C ASP A 258 5.17 11.09 -35.40
N ASN A 259 4.76 9.82 -35.33
CA ASN A 259 4.37 9.05 -36.50
C ASN A 259 2.87 9.24 -36.72
N ASP A 260 2.42 10.49 -36.68
CA ASP A 260 1.00 10.79 -36.80
C ASP A 260 0.48 10.19 -38.12
N VAL A 261 -0.81 9.86 -38.13
CA VAL A 261 -1.47 9.06 -39.19
C VAL A 261 -1.29 9.66 -40.59
N ASP A 262 -0.92 10.94 -40.65
CA ASP A 262 -0.73 11.76 -41.84
C ASP A 262 0.64 11.53 -42.51
N GLY A 263 1.61 11.00 -41.77
CA GLY A 263 2.92 10.56 -42.27
C GLY A 263 3.79 11.68 -42.87
N ASP A 264 3.55 12.94 -42.51
CA ASP A 264 4.34 14.08 -42.96
C ASP A 264 5.66 14.25 -42.20
N GLY A 265 5.79 13.63 -41.02
CA GLY A 265 7.05 13.54 -40.26
C GLY A 265 7.59 14.91 -39.89
N ASP A 266 6.71 15.87 -39.66
CA ASP A 266 7.03 17.26 -39.35
C ASP A 266 7.52 17.46 -37.90
N GLY A 267 7.57 16.40 -37.10
CA GLY A 267 8.10 16.43 -35.75
C GLY A 267 7.21 17.30 -34.88
N ASP A 268 5.99 16.82 -34.68
CA ASP A 268 5.08 17.33 -33.67
C ASP A 268 5.47 16.79 -32.28
N GLY A 269 5.20 17.57 -31.24
CA GLY A 269 5.49 17.25 -29.84
C GLY A 269 6.17 18.39 -29.08
N ILE A 270 5.91 18.41 -27.77
CA ILE A 270 6.28 19.52 -26.89
C ILE A 270 7.80 19.79 -26.86
N HIS A 271 8.61 18.73 -26.99
CA HIS A 271 10.07 18.81 -27.06
C HIS A 271 10.56 19.50 -28.34
N PHE A 272 9.86 19.32 -29.47
CA PHE A 272 10.17 20.07 -30.70
C PHE A 272 9.73 21.54 -30.59
N GLU A 273 8.61 21.82 -29.93
CA GLU A 273 8.17 23.20 -29.71
C GLU A 273 9.14 23.99 -28.83
N ILE A 274 9.72 23.36 -27.80
CA ILE A 274 10.78 23.96 -26.99
C ILE A 274 11.98 24.30 -27.85
N GLU A 275 12.47 23.34 -28.64
CA GLU A 275 13.64 23.54 -29.52
C GLU A 275 13.41 24.62 -30.57
N ARG A 276 12.19 24.73 -31.11
CA ARG A 276 11.80 25.72 -32.12
C ARG A 276 11.39 27.07 -31.53
N ASP A 277 11.26 27.15 -30.21
CA ASP A 277 10.69 28.28 -29.47
C ASP A 277 9.27 28.66 -29.96
N SER A 278 8.39 27.66 -30.05
CA SER A 278 7.06 27.80 -30.67
C SER A 278 5.87 27.43 -29.78
N LEU A 279 6.04 27.32 -28.45
CA LEU A 279 4.95 26.98 -27.51
C LEU A 279 3.64 27.76 -27.77
N GLU A 280 2.52 27.05 -27.92
CA GLU A 280 1.29 27.55 -28.54
C GLU A 280 0.17 28.03 -27.57
N LYS A 281 0.41 28.01 -26.25
CA LYS A 281 -0.48 28.51 -25.17
C LYS A 281 -1.81 27.77 -25.03
N GLU A 282 -1.80 26.47 -25.27
CA GLU A 282 -2.90 25.56 -24.96
C GLU A 282 -3.27 25.64 -23.48
N THR A 283 -4.55 25.58 -23.17
CA THR A 283 -5.01 25.49 -21.76
C THR A 283 -5.39 24.07 -21.36
N HIS A 284 -5.54 23.18 -22.34
CA HIS A 284 -5.94 21.80 -22.12
C HIS A 284 -5.52 20.92 -23.30
N PHE A 285 -5.04 19.71 -23.01
CA PHE A 285 -4.65 18.69 -23.98
C PHE A 285 -4.93 17.27 -23.47
N GLY A 286 -5.03 16.30 -24.39
CA GLY A 286 -5.36 14.89 -24.08
C GLY A 286 -6.86 14.54 -24.15
N PRO A 287 -7.23 13.28 -23.85
CA PRO A 287 -6.36 12.22 -23.35
C PRO A 287 -5.35 11.72 -24.40
N ASP A 288 -4.07 11.65 -24.04
CA ASP A 288 -2.97 11.14 -24.89
C ASP A 288 -1.74 10.79 -24.02
N GLU A 289 -0.60 10.48 -24.65
CA GLU A 289 0.73 10.55 -24.04
C GLU A 289 1.20 12.02 -24.12
N VAL A 290 1.01 12.74 -23.03
CA VAL A 290 1.05 14.22 -22.99
C VAL A 290 2.34 14.74 -22.40
N GLY A 291 2.79 15.91 -22.84
CA GLY A 291 3.86 16.66 -22.20
C GLY A 291 3.59 18.15 -22.25
N GLY A 292 3.98 18.84 -21.18
CA GLY A 292 3.73 20.27 -21.02
C GLY A 292 4.98 21.04 -20.65
N ALA A 293 5.03 22.30 -21.07
CA ALA A 293 6.20 23.14 -20.86
C ALA A 293 5.84 24.59 -20.54
N MET A 294 6.67 25.23 -19.71
CA MET A 294 6.62 26.67 -19.43
C MET A 294 7.88 27.36 -19.88
N ARG A 295 7.77 28.57 -20.45
CA ARG A 295 8.88 29.43 -20.87
C ARG A 295 8.86 30.77 -20.15
N HIS A 296 10.00 31.17 -19.59
CA HIS A 296 10.24 32.49 -19.02
C HIS A 296 11.31 33.26 -19.79
N ASP A 297 11.01 34.53 -20.09
CA ASP A 297 11.86 35.39 -20.91
C ASP A 297 12.53 36.47 -20.06
N LEU A 298 13.82 36.68 -20.28
CA LEU A 298 14.57 37.83 -19.79
C LEU A 298 15.21 38.57 -20.97
N THR A 299 14.88 39.87 -21.10
CA THR A 299 15.35 40.68 -22.24
C THR A 299 16.87 40.72 -22.33
N ALA A 300 17.56 40.98 -21.22
CA ALA A 300 19.01 41.02 -21.16
C ALA A 300 19.54 40.64 -19.77
N LEU A 301 20.68 39.93 -19.73
CA LEU A 301 21.44 39.63 -18.51
C LEU A 301 22.86 40.20 -18.63
N ASP A 302 23.19 41.21 -17.84
CA ASP A 302 24.52 41.85 -17.87
C ASP A 302 25.67 40.88 -17.50
N PRO A 303 26.90 41.13 -17.97
CA PRO A 303 28.07 40.32 -17.61
C PRO A 303 28.23 40.08 -16.11
N GLY A 304 28.37 38.82 -15.71
CA GLY A 304 28.52 38.42 -14.32
C GLY A 304 27.28 38.61 -13.44
N LYS A 305 26.13 38.96 -14.02
CA LYS A 305 24.85 38.97 -13.30
C LYS A 305 24.17 37.61 -13.41
N SER A 306 23.30 37.36 -12.44
CA SER A 306 22.51 36.13 -12.35
C SER A 306 21.02 36.45 -12.28
N VAL A 307 20.21 35.52 -12.77
CA VAL A 307 18.75 35.47 -12.61
C VAL A 307 18.38 34.08 -12.09
N ALA A 308 17.29 33.97 -11.34
CA ALA A 308 16.77 32.69 -10.86
C ALA A 308 15.43 32.38 -11.54
N PHE A 309 15.24 31.11 -11.90
CA PHE A 309 13.98 30.52 -12.32
C PHE A 309 13.63 29.43 -11.31
N GLU A 310 12.40 29.43 -10.82
CA GLU A 310 11.96 28.54 -9.76
C GLU A 310 10.72 27.80 -10.23
N PHE A 311 10.76 26.47 -10.06
CA PHE A 311 9.69 25.55 -10.39
C PHE A 311 9.43 24.64 -9.20
N MET A 312 8.21 24.12 -9.11
CA MET A 312 7.84 23.15 -8.10
C MET A 312 7.14 21.97 -8.74
N LEU A 313 7.54 20.77 -8.35
CA LEU A 313 6.92 19.50 -8.71
C LEU A 313 6.03 19.04 -7.56
N THR A 314 4.79 18.71 -7.90
CA THR A 314 3.77 18.24 -6.97
C THR A 314 3.22 16.89 -7.43
N VAL A 315 2.81 16.06 -6.47
CA VAL A 315 2.28 14.72 -6.74
C VAL A 315 1.07 14.49 -5.84
N ARG A 316 0.01 13.89 -6.38
CA ARG A 316 -1.11 13.32 -5.61
C ARG A 316 -1.41 11.96 -6.18
N SER A 317 -1.63 11.00 -5.29
CA SER A 317 -2.31 9.76 -5.64
C SER A 317 -3.52 9.62 -4.74
N GLU A 318 -4.67 9.39 -5.35
CA GLU A 318 -5.86 8.95 -4.63
C GLU A 318 -6.05 7.46 -4.92
N PHE A 319 -6.16 6.67 -3.87
CA PHE A 319 -6.62 5.30 -3.94
C PHE A 319 -8.13 5.34 -3.77
N ASP A 320 -8.86 5.12 -4.86
CA ASP A 320 -10.17 4.52 -4.73
C ASP A 320 -9.90 3.04 -4.40
N GLU A 321 -9.68 2.75 -3.11
CA GLU A 321 -10.08 1.46 -2.57
C GLU A 321 -11.50 1.24 -3.12
N PRO A 322 -11.75 0.15 -3.89
CA PRO A 322 -13.04 -0.05 -4.51
C PRO A 322 -14.06 0.15 -3.41
N ALA A 323 -14.89 1.21 -3.52
CA ALA A 323 -15.72 1.64 -2.41
C ALA A 323 -16.35 0.40 -1.80
N PHE A 324 -15.85 -0.01 -0.62
CA PHE A 324 -16.46 -1.11 0.13
C PHE A 324 -17.93 -0.76 0.10
N ASP A 325 -18.76 -1.66 -0.42
CA ASP A 325 -20.18 -1.37 -0.49
C ASP A 325 -20.54 -0.90 0.91
N GLN A 326 -21.17 0.25 1.10
CA GLN A 326 -21.43 0.78 2.45
C GLN A 326 -22.33 -0.16 3.28
N THR A 327 -22.71 -1.30 2.71
CA THR A 327 -23.30 -2.46 3.36
C THR A 327 -22.33 -3.41 4.06
N GLU A 328 -21.03 -3.33 3.78
CA GLU A 328 -19.94 -4.15 4.32
C GLU A 328 -19.27 -3.42 5.50
N GLY A 329 -18.72 -4.19 6.43
CA GLY A 329 -17.93 -3.66 7.54
C GLY A 329 -17.33 -4.77 8.40
N PRO A 330 -16.29 -4.46 9.18
CA PRO A 330 -15.58 -5.49 9.91
C PRO A 330 -16.44 -6.10 11.02
N THR A 331 -16.35 -7.41 11.16
CA THR A 331 -16.79 -8.14 12.35
C THR A 331 -15.64 -8.91 12.96
N PHE A 332 -15.70 -9.12 14.27
CA PHE A 332 -14.64 -9.77 15.01
C PHE A 332 -15.14 -10.35 16.33
N SER A 333 -14.39 -11.27 16.92
CA SER A 333 -14.48 -11.66 18.34
C SER A 333 -13.25 -11.19 19.10
N ILE A 334 -13.32 -11.26 20.42
CA ILE A 334 -12.21 -10.92 21.31
C ILE A 334 -12.04 -12.01 22.36
N ASP A 335 -10.80 -12.18 22.78
CA ASP A 335 -10.39 -13.19 23.76
C ASP A 335 -11.19 -13.03 25.06
N PHE A 336 -11.62 -14.14 25.64
CA PHE A 336 -12.32 -14.19 26.92
C PHE A 336 -11.55 -13.53 28.08
N GLN A 337 -10.24 -13.40 27.95
CA GLN A 337 -9.31 -12.75 28.87
C GLN A 337 -9.33 -11.23 28.76
N GLY A 338 -9.82 -10.71 27.62
CA GLY A 338 -9.85 -9.29 27.30
C GLY A 338 -10.63 -8.45 28.32
N PRO A 339 -10.13 -7.26 28.70
CA PRO A 339 -10.81 -6.36 29.63
C PRO A 339 -12.14 -5.81 29.12
N SER A 340 -12.42 -5.91 27.80
CA SER A 340 -13.73 -5.57 27.23
C SER A 340 -14.82 -6.59 27.54
N ILE A 341 -14.46 -7.81 27.94
CA ILE A 341 -15.44 -8.80 28.39
C ILE A 341 -16.20 -8.26 29.61
N THR A 342 -17.53 -8.42 29.58
CA THR A 342 -18.52 -7.86 30.52
C THR A 342 -18.78 -6.35 30.44
N LEU A 343 -18.00 -5.58 29.67
CA LEU A 343 -18.28 -4.17 29.44
C LEU A 343 -19.53 -4.01 28.57
N PRO A 344 -20.30 -2.91 28.74
CA PRO A 344 -21.45 -2.65 27.90
C PRO A 344 -21.03 -2.27 26.47
N ASP A 345 -21.63 -2.90 25.46
CA ASP A 345 -21.46 -2.55 24.05
C ASP A 345 -22.01 -1.15 23.72
N SER A 346 -21.52 -0.51 22.66
CA SER A 346 -21.93 0.87 22.33
C SER A 346 -23.31 1.00 21.68
N PHE A 347 -23.91 -0.07 21.16
CA PHE A 347 -25.20 -0.01 20.45
C PHE A 347 -26.38 -0.21 21.39
N ALA A 348 -26.31 -1.21 22.26
CA ALA A 348 -27.41 -1.62 23.13
C ALA A 348 -27.08 -1.50 24.63
N GLY A 349 -25.81 -1.33 24.99
CA GLY A 349 -25.36 -1.32 26.38
C GLY A 349 -25.50 -2.69 27.07
N LEU A 350 -25.51 -3.77 26.29
CA LEU A 350 -25.49 -5.15 26.76
C LEU A 350 -24.05 -5.54 27.09
N PRO A 351 -23.82 -6.37 28.11
CA PRO A 351 -22.49 -6.89 28.38
C PRO A 351 -21.95 -7.68 27.18
N ILE A 352 -20.73 -7.37 26.75
CA ILE A 352 -19.94 -8.18 25.83
C ILE A 352 -19.58 -9.50 26.55
N ASP A 353 -19.65 -10.62 25.83
CA ASP A 353 -19.22 -11.94 26.32
C ASP A 353 -18.29 -12.61 25.29
N GLN A 354 -17.58 -13.66 25.71
CA GLN A 354 -16.60 -14.39 24.90
C GLN A 354 -17.16 -15.02 23.62
N GLY A 355 -18.48 -15.18 23.50
CA GLY A 355 -19.12 -15.73 22.30
C GLY A 355 -19.73 -14.67 21.38
N THR A 356 -19.48 -13.39 21.66
CA THR A 356 -20.08 -12.28 20.96
C THR A 356 -19.27 -11.94 19.70
N ILE A 357 -19.98 -11.79 18.57
CA ILE A 357 -19.43 -11.14 17.39
C ILE A 357 -19.74 -9.65 17.46
N LEU A 358 -18.67 -8.86 17.41
CA LEU A 358 -18.62 -7.41 17.56
C LEU A 358 -18.46 -6.73 16.20
N THR A 359 -18.76 -5.44 16.17
CA THR A 359 -18.48 -4.55 15.03
C THR A 359 -18.43 -3.10 15.46
N THR A 360 -17.81 -2.25 14.65
CA THR A 360 -17.77 -0.80 14.86
C THR A 360 -19.02 -0.09 14.35
N SER A 361 -19.75 -0.70 13.41
CA SER A 361 -20.99 -0.15 12.83
C SER A 361 -21.91 -1.27 12.34
N PRO A 362 -23.24 -1.19 12.50
CA PRO A 362 -24.13 -2.25 12.01
C PRO A 362 -24.04 -2.37 10.47
N PRO A 363 -23.79 -3.57 9.90
CA PRO A 363 -23.81 -3.80 8.46
C PRO A 363 -25.11 -3.30 7.82
N GLY A 364 -25.00 -2.42 6.83
CA GLY A 364 -26.15 -1.80 6.14
C GLY A 364 -26.79 -0.59 6.85
N ALA A 365 -26.20 -0.07 7.93
CA ALA A 365 -26.64 1.20 8.52
C ALA A 365 -26.31 2.40 7.60
N PRO A 366 -27.23 3.37 7.44
CA PRO A 366 -26.94 4.59 6.68
C PRO A 366 -26.06 5.55 7.50
N GLY A 367 -24.74 5.43 7.34
CA GLY A 367 -23.68 6.25 7.92
C GLY A 367 -22.32 5.81 7.34
N PRO A 368 -21.23 6.57 7.48
CA PRO A 368 -19.94 6.14 6.96
C PRO A 368 -19.48 4.87 7.69
N ASN A 369 -19.70 3.70 7.07
CA ASN A 369 -18.85 2.52 7.21
C ASN A 369 -17.58 2.86 6.42
N PRO A 370 -16.53 3.32 7.10
CA PRO A 370 -15.63 2.37 7.76
C PRO A 370 -15.42 2.66 9.25
N ALA A 371 -14.56 1.86 9.90
CA ALA A 371 -13.96 2.20 11.18
C ALA A 371 -13.49 3.68 11.18
N LEU A 372 -13.61 4.34 12.32
CA LEU A 372 -13.30 5.78 12.44
C LEU A 372 -11.95 5.94 13.12
N PRO A 373 -11.16 6.97 12.79
CA PRO A 373 -10.02 7.35 13.61
C PRO A 373 -10.49 7.71 15.04
N GLY A 374 -9.90 7.05 16.04
CA GLY A 374 -10.28 7.05 17.45
C GLY A 374 -9.56 8.10 18.30
N PRO A 375 -9.80 8.15 19.63
CA PRO A 375 -10.25 7.05 20.47
C PRO A 375 -11.74 6.75 20.29
N LEU A 376 -12.06 5.48 20.08
CA LEU A 376 -13.43 5.04 19.81
C LEU A 376 -14.14 4.56 21.09
N PRO A 377 -15.48 4.61 21.14
CA PRO A 377 -16.22 3.87 22.15
C PRO A 377 -16.01 2.37 21.96
N SER A 378 -16.28 1.57 23.00
CA SER A 378 -16.30 0.11 22.89
C SER A 378 -17.16 -0.33 21.70
N PRO A 379 -16.79 -1.42 21.00
CA PRO A 379 -17.52 -1.84 19.83
C PRO A 379 -18.98 -2.16 20.14
N GLY A 380 -19.79 -2.10 19.10
CA GLY A 380 -21.18 -2.48 19.15
C GLY A 380 -21.31 -3.99 18.97
N TYR A 381 -22.34 -4.54 19.59
CA TYR A 381 -22.66 -5.94 19.48
C TYR A 381 -23.49 -6.23 18.21
N MET A 382 -23.18 -7.32 17.49
CA MET A 382 -23.92 -7.73 16.31
C MET A 382 -24.67 -9.05 16.48
N VAL A 383 -23.97 -10.10 16.92
CA VAL A 383 -24.54 -11.44 17.08
C VAL A 383 -24.48 -11.85 18.54
N PRO A 384 -25.62 -12.23 19.15
CA PRO A 384 -25.62 -12.85 20.45
C PRO A 384 -24.75 -14.09 20.57
N GLY A 385 -23.80 -14.06 21.51
CA GLY A 385 -23.27 -15.29 22.12
C GLY A 385 -24.37 -16.22 22.66
N VAL A 386 -25.58 -15.68 22.91
CA VAL A 386 -26.81 -16.42 23.27
C VAL A 386 -27.30 -17.38 22.15
N LEU A 387 -26.79 -17.29 20.92
CA LEU A 387 -27.09 -18.26 19.87
C LEU A 387 -26.37 -19.60 20.06
N LEU A 388 -25.26 -19.62 20.80
CA LEU A 388 -24.72 -20.86 21.36
C LEU A 388 -25.58 -21.21 22.59
N PRO A 389 -26.31 -22.34 22.59
CA PRO A 389 -27.23 -22.66 23.67
C PRO A 389 -26.48 -22.60 25.01
N PRO A 390 -27.00 -21.89 26.02
CA PRO A 390 -26.33 -21.76 27.30
C PRO A 390 -26.04 -23.16 27.83
N THR A 391 -24.76 -23.48 27.97
CA THR A 391 -24.36 -24.81 28.40
C THR A 391 -24.91 -25.06 29.82
N PRO A 392 -25.18 -26.32 30.20
CA PRO A 392 -25.65 -26.65 31.56
C PRO A 392 -24.66 -26.25 32.68
N PHE A 393 -23.45 -25.83 32.33
CA PHE A 393 -22.36 -25.45 33.21
C PHE A 393 -22.26 -23.91 33.20
N GLY A 394 -22.99 -23.28 34.13
CA GLY A 394 -23.21 -21.84 34.10
C GLY A 394 -21.96 -20.98 33.87
N ALA A 395 -22.18 -19.92 33.08
CA ALA A 395 -21.36 -18.71 32.92
C ALA A 395 -20.10 -18.77 32.05
N MET A 396 -19.77 -19.86 31.36
CA MET A 396 -18.88 -19.78 30.18
C MET A 396 -19.75 -19.92 28.94
N ALA A 397 -19.95 -18.79 28.24
CA ALA A 397 -20.44 -18.83 26.86
C ALA A 397 -19.38 -19.53 26.00
N GLY A 398 -19.74 -20.10 24.86
CA GLY A 398 -18.71 -20.65 23.97
C GLY A 398 -17.84 -19.51 23.47
N GLU A 399 -16.53 -19.58 23.68
CA GLU A 399 -15.58 -18.65 23.05
C GLU A 399 -15.43 -19.03 21.58
N VAL A 400 -15.49 -18.02 20.71
CA VAL A 400 -15.29 -18.22 19.28
C VAL A 400 -13.82 -17.94 18.98
N ASP A 401 -13.07 -19.01 18.75
CA ASP A 401 -11.60 -19.01 18.61
C ASP A 401 -11.15 -18.73 17.16
N ALA A 402 -12.06 -18.88 16.20
CA ALA A 402 -11.93 -18.43 14.83
C ALA A 402 -13.30 -18.44 14.16
N PHE A 403 -13.56 -17.58 13.18
CA PHE A 403 -14.76 -17.68 12.34
C PHE A 403 -14.56 -17.21 10.90
N SER A 404 -15.52 -17.57 10.05
CA SER A 404 -15.67 -17.12 8.66
C SER A 404 -17.15 -17.17 8.24
N TYR A 405 -17.58 -16.32 7.30
CA TYR A 405 -18.92 -16.43 6.69
C TYR A 405 -18.95 -17.30 5.42
N GLY A 406 -17.85 -17.99 5.10
CA GLY A 406 -17.78 -18.91 3.96
C GLY A 406 -17.50 -18.22 2.62
N ARG A 407 -16.97 -16.99 2.64
CA ARG A 407 -16.84 -16.12 1.46
C ARG A 407 -15.42 -15.65 1.20
N ASP A 408 -14.44 -16.26 1.84
CA ASP A 408 -13.10 -15.68 1.93
C ASP A 408 -12.26 -16.08 0.70
N HIS A 409 -12.36 -15.31 -0.37
CA HIS A 409 -11.75 -15.63 -1.68
C HIS A 409 -11.00 -14.45 -2.34
N GLY A 410 -10.60 -13.49 -1.53
CA GLY A 410 -9.81 -12.32 -1.90
C GLY A 410 -8.39 -12.58 -2.38
N ALA A 411 -7.68 -11.47 -2.63
CA ALA A 411 -6.26 -11.47 -2.97
C ALA A 411 -5.38 -10.78 -1.91
N ARG A 412 -6.00 -10.21 -0.88
CA ARG A 412 -5.34 -9.56 0.26
C ARG A 412 -5.53 -10.46 1.46
N LEU A 413 -4.45 -10.75 2.18
CA LEU A 413 -4.51 -11.52 3.40
C LEU A 413 -4.38 -10.55 4.58
N LEU A 414 -5.37 -10.59 5.47
CA LEU A 414 -5.42 -9.83 6.71
C LEU A 414 -5.26 -10.80 7.88
N PHE A 415 -4.59 -10.37 8.95
CA PHE A 415 -4.36 -11.21 10.12
C PHE A 415 -4.19 -10.40 11.40
N SER A 416 -4.48 -11.02 12.56
CA SER A 416 -4.09 -10.56 13.90
C SER A 416 -3.04 -11.51 14.49
N VAL A 417 -2.45 -11.12 15.62
CA VAL A 417 -1.45 -11.89 16.38
C VAL A 417 -1.74 -11.78 17.88
N ASP A 418 -1.17 -12.66 18.71
CA ASP A 418 -1.28 -12.57 20.17
C ASP A 418 -0.45 -11.43 20.80
N GLU A 419 -0.63 -11.18 22.09
CA GLU A 419 0.14 -10.18 22.83
C GLU A 419 1.62 -10.55 23.03
N PHE A 420 1.99 -11.81 22.78
CA PHE A 420 3.37 -12.26 22.86
C PHE A 420 4.13 -12.05 21.55
N ALA A 421 3.44 -11.78 20.44
CA ALA A 421 4.03 -11.62 19.13
C ALA A 421 5.12 -10.54 19.11
N VAL A 422 6.29 -10.89 18.61
CA VAL A 422 7.47 -10.01 18.56
C VAL A 422 7.63 -9.37 17.18
N GLY A 423 7.25 -10.10 16.12
CA GLY A 423 7.53 -9.74 14.75
C GLY A 423 9.01 -9.83 14.36
N VAL A 424 9.26 -9.67 13.07
CA VAL A 424 10.60 -9.52 12.50
C VAL A 424 10.56 -8.30 11.59
N ALA A 425 11.48 -7.37 11.82
CA ALA A 425 11.66 -6.23 10.93
C ALA A 425 11.94 -6.73 9.50
N THR A 426 10.95 -6.57 8.62
CA THR A 426 10.99 -6.99 7.22
C THR A 426 11.09 -5.76 6.31
N ALA A 427 10.77 -5.90 5.03
CA ALA A 427 10.75 -4.77 4.10
C ALA A 427 9.51 -3.86 4.26
N GLY A 428 8.61 -4.19 5.19
CA GLY A 428 7.42 -3.38 5.50
C GLY A 428 7.74 -1.99 6.04
N ILE A 429 6.74 -1.12 5.99
CA ILE A 429 6.77 0.22 6.59
C ILE A 429 5.98 0.12 7.89
N ALA A 430 6.58 0.52 9.01
CA ALA A 430 5.87 0.61 10.29
C ALA A 430 4.70 1.62 10.19
N PRO A 431 3.56 1.39 10.88
CA PRO A 431 3.34 0.34 11.88
C PRO A 431 3.27 -1.08 11.29
N ASP A 432 3.95 -2.04 11.91
CA ASP A 432 3.97 -3.47 11.55
C ASP A 432 4.05 -4.31 12.85
N VAL A 433 3.90 -5.64 12.76
CA VAL A 433 3.97 -6.50 13.97
C VAL A 433 5.29 -6.29 14.75
N ALA A 434 6.39 -5.95 14.08
CA ALA A 434 7.67 -5.74 14.75
C ALA A 434 7.74 -4.39 15.51
N SER A 435 7.01 -3.36 15.05
CA SER A 435 6.90 -2.08 15.76
C SER A 435 5.78 -2.06 16.80
N GLU A 436 4.72 -2.84 16.61
CA GLU A 436 3.54 -2.86 17.48
C GLU A 436 3.53 -4.01 18.49
N GLY A 437 4.27 -5.09 18.25
CA GLY A 437 4.28 -6.29 19.09
C GLY A 437 4.94 -6.10 20.46
N SER A 438 5.19 -7.21 21.16
CA SER A 438 5.71 -7.29 22.53
C SER A 438 7.10 -6.66 22.75
N SER A 439 7.84 -6.39 21.67
CA SER A 439 9.13 -5.67 21.70
C SER A 439 9.01 -4.20 21.28
N GLY A 440 7.80 -3.76 20.93
CA GLY A 440 7.46 -2.47 20.34
C GLY A 440 6.48 -1.68 21.22
N ALA A 441 5.34 -1.28 20.63
CA ALA A 441 4.29 -0.55 21.33
C ALA A 441 3.46 -1.40 22.30
N GLU A 442 3.48 -2.73 22.14
CA GLU A 442 2.65 -3.68 22.89
C GLU A 442 1.14 -3.51 22.58
N GLU A 443 0.80 -3.18 21.32
CA GLU A 443 -0.56 -2.92 20.84
C GLU A 443 -1.02 -3.91 19.76
N ALA A 444 -0.10 -4.73 19.21
CA ALA A 444 -0.39 -5.59 18.06
C ALA A 444 -1.56 -6.59 18.23
N SER A 445 -1.92 -6.98 19.46
CA SER A 445 -2.95 -8.01 19.67
C SER A 445 -4.38 -7.58 19.34
N ALA A 446 -4.62 -6.27 19.32
CA ALA A 446 -5.91 -5.71 18.93
C ALA A 446 -5.90 -5.12 17.51
N ASP A 447 -4.75 -5.20 16.83
CA ASP A 447 -4.54 -4.67 15.48
C ASP A 447 -4.84 -5.72 14.41
N ILE A 448 -5.12 -5.24 13.20
CA ILE A 448 -5.12 -6.09 12.00
C ILE A 448 -3.99 -5.65 11.09
N PHE A 449 -3.19 -6.61 10.61
CA PHE A 449 -2.10 -6.39 9.69
C PHE A 449 -2.42 -6.95 8.30
N ALA A 450 -1.98 -6.24 7.26
CA ALA A 450 -2.06 -6.71 5.88
C ALA A 450 -0.72 -7.35 5.46
N TYR A 451 -0.78 -8.57 4.96
CA TYR A 451 0.37 -9.22 4.35
C TYR A 451 0.75 -8.54 3.03
N LEU A 452 2.04 -8.20 2.87
CA LEU A 452 2.56 -7.49 1.69
C LEU A 452 2.95 -8.42 0.54
N GLY A 453 2.84 -9.74 0.71
CA GLY A 453 3.17 -10.71 -0.34
C GLY A 453 1.93 -11.24 -1.07
N PRO A 454 2.15 -12.07 -2.12
CA PRO A 454 1.04 -12.70 -2.81
C PRO A 454 0.42 -13.80 -1.94
N VAL A 455 -0.92 -13.89 -1.91
CA VAL A 455 -1.64 -15.00 -1.29
C VAL A 455 -1.53 -16.25 -2.17
N ALA A 456 -0.39 -16.92 -2.05
CA ALA A 456 -0.06 -18.13 -2.76
C ALA A 456 0.91 -18.96 -1.92
N PHE A 457 1.06 -20.22 -2.32
CA PHE A 457 2.07 -21.09 -1.76
C PHE A 457 3.45 -20.43 -1.79
N THR A 458 3.99 -20.16 -0.61
CA THR A 458 5.22 -19.38 -0.45
C THR A 458 6.28 -20.26 0.21
N PRO A 459 7.47 -20.44 -0.41
CA PRO A 459 8.55 -21.15 0.26
C PRO A 459 9.09 -20.33 1.43
N PRO A 460 9.63 -20.97 2.48
CA PRO A 460 10.27 -20.25 3.58
C PRO A 460 11.39 -19.33 3.09
N GLY A 461 11.40 -18.09 3.57
CA GLY A 461 12.38 -17.09 3.17
C GLY A 461 12.14 -15.75 3.89
N PRO A 462 13.02 -14.75 3.68
CA PRO A 462 12.77 -13.40 4.18
C PRO A 462 11.45 -12.90 3.60
N GLY A 463 10.50 -12.63 4.49
CA GLY A 463 9.14 -12.31 4.12
C GLY A 463 8.97 -10.97 3.42
N ALA A 464 7.86 -10.86 2.68
CA ALA A 464 7.38 -9.57 2.20
C ALA A 464 7.04 -8.64 3.37
N GLY A 465 6.72 -9.21 4.53
CA GLY A 465 6.37 -8.48 5.73
C GLY A 465 4.90 -8.16 5.80
N ASN A 466 4.57 -7.27 6.72
CA ASN A 466 3.22 -6.80 6.96
C ASN A 466 3.23 -5.28 7.22
N VAL A 467 2.03 -4.70 7.25
CA VAL A 467 1.77 -3.32 7.64
C VAL A 467 0.42 -3.28 8.35
N GLN A 468 0.29 -2.45 9.38
CA GLN A 468 -0.97 -2.26 10.10
C GLN A 468 -2.05 -1.75 9.12
N PHE A 469 -3.21 -2.36 9.21
CA PHE A 469 -4.41 -2.08 8.42
C PHE A 469 -5.50 -1.47 9.28
N TYR A 470 -5.75 -2.03 10.47
CA TYR A 470 -6.56 -1.44 11.52
C TYR A 470 -5.77 -1.37 12.82
N ASP A 471 -5.99 -0.29 13.55
CA ASP A 471 -5.45 -0.04 14.88
C ASP A 471 -6.53 -0.32 15.92
N GLY A 472 -6.31 -1.18 16.91
CA GLY A 472 -7.39 -1.66 17.77
C GLY A 472 -8.14 -0.54 18.50
N SER A 473 -7.46 0.46 19.03
CA SER A 473 -8.07 1.63 19.69
C SER A 473 -8.46 2.77 18.73
N GLY A 474 -7.89 2.77 17.53
CA GLY A 474 -7.94 3.85 16.54
C GLY A 474 -7.00 5.02 16.84
N THR A 475 -6.00 4.83 17.70
CA THR A 475 -4.99 5.83 18.09
C THR A 475 -3.60 5.23 18.21
N LEU A 476 -2.61 5.91 17.64
CA LEU A 476 -1.20 5.63 17.89
C LEU A 476 -0.87 5.71 19.40
N PRO A 477 0.26 5.11 19.85
CA PRO A 477 0.73 5.17 21.25
C PRO A 477 0.87 6.60 21.84
N ASP A 478 1.07 7.61 20.99
CA ASP A 478 1.16 9.01 21.40
C ASP A 478 -0.20 9.72 21.52
N GLY A 479 -1.29 9.00 21.27
CA GLY A 479 -2.68 9.43 21.29
C GLY A 479 -3.10 10.18 20.03
N THR A 480 -2.29 10.20 18.97
CA THR A 480 -2.69 10.75 17.68
C THR A 480 -3.56 9.73 16.93
N PRO A 481 -4.61 10.16 16.20
CA PRO A 481 -5.37 9.23 15.37
C PRO A 481 -4.45 8.60 14.31
N SER A 482 -4.39 7.26 14.29
CA SER A 482 -3.55 6.47 13.38
C SER A 482 -4.33 6.15 12.10
N THR A 483 -4.99 5.01 12.13
CA THR A 483 -5.80 4.36 11.12
C THR A 483 -7.20 4.16 11.71
N PRO A 484 -8.18 3.70 10.91
CA PRO A 484 -9.45 3.27 11.44
C PRO A 484 -9.27 2.22 12.54
N GLY A 485 -10.05 2.29 13.63
CA GLY A 485 -9.96 1.31 14.70
C GLY A 485 -11.25 0.65 15.15
N PHE A 486 -11.14 -0.21 16.15
CA PHE A 486 -12.24 -1.02 16.68
C PHE A 486 -12.83 -0.50 18.00
N GLY A 487 -12.08 0.35 18.71
CA GLY A 487 -12.43 0.78 20.07
C GLY A 487 -12.12 -0.28 21.12
N LEU A 488 -11.14 -1.14 20.82
CA LEU A 488 -10.53 -2.07 21.74
C LEU A 488 -9.58 -1.35 22.70
N ILE A 489 -9.32 -2.00 23.84
CA ILE A 489 -8.48 -1.46 24.91
C ILE A 489 -7.03 -1.85 24.65
N GLU A 490 -6.18 -0.84 24.49
CA GLU A 490 -4.73 -0.97 24.29
C GLU A 490 -3.96 -0.11 25.32
N PRO A 491 -2.67 -0.42 25.60
CA PRO A 491 -1.89 -1.56 25.09
C PRO A 491 -2.23 -2.89 25.79
N ASN A 492 -1.81 -4.01 25.18
CA ASN A 492 -1.81 -5.34 25.77
C ASN A 492 -0.37 -5.88 25.93
N PRO A 493 0.36 -5.51 27.00
CA PRO A 493 1.69 -6.05 27.27
C PRO A 493 1.69 -7.56 27.49
N ALA A 494 2.60 -8.27 26.81
CA ALA A 494 2.89 -9.69 26.99
C ALA A 494 3.00 -10.09 28.49
N ALA A 495 1.96 -10.70 29.03
CA ALA A 495 1.85 -11.04 30.43
C ALA A 495 1.07 -12.34 30.63
N SER A 496 1.46 -13.12 31.64
CA SER A 496 0.69 -14.31 31.99
C SER A 496 -0.45 -13.98 32.96
N GLY A 497 -1.65 -14.43 32.62
CA GLY A 497 -2.76 -14.68 33.52
C GLY A 497 -3.81 -13.58 33.62
N LEU A 498 -4.97 -13.97 34.17
CA LEU A 498 -6.23 -13.25 34.01
C LEU A 498 -6.50 -12.06 34.95
N PRO A 499 -7.19 -10.99 34.48
CA PRO A 499 -7.45 -10.67 33.07
C PRO A 499 -6.24 -10.00 32.43
N ASP A 500 -6.25 -9.93 31.10
CA ASP A 500 -5.22 -9.24 30.35
C ASP A 500 -5.31 -7.72 30.51
N HIS A 501 -4.24 -7.07 30.06
CA HIS A 501 -4.09 -5.63 30.18
C HIS A 501 -4.85 -4.88 29.09
N GLY A 502 -4.87 -5.44 27.88
CA GLY A 502 -5.62 -4.98 26.72
C GLY A 502 -6.44 -6.11 26.11
N ASP A 503 -7.21 -5.80 25.06
CA ASP A 503 -7.98 -6.80 24.33
C ASP A 503 -7.08 -7.54 23.31
N ASN A 504 -7.46 -8.78 23.00
CA ASN A 504 -6.90 -9.59 21.93
C ASN A 504 -8.02 -10.02 20.98
N LEU A 505 -7.76 -10.10 19.68
CA LEU A 505 -8.72 -10.48 18.65
C LEU A 505 -8.64 -11.99 18.36
N ASP A 506 -9.73 -12.75 18.57
CA ASP A 506 -9.76 -14.20 18.27
C ASP A 506 -10.32 -14.54 16.87
N ALA A 507 -10.92 -13.57 16.19
CA ALA A 507 -11.42 -13.80 14.85
C ALA A 507 -11.76 -12.47 14.19
N PHE A 508 -11.73 -12.47 12.85
CA PHE A 508 -11.93 -11.25 12.08
C PHE A 508 -12.46 -11.57 10.68
N ASP A 509 -13.36 -10.71 10.19
CA ASP A 509 -13.85 -10.68 8.80
C ASP A 509 -14.08 -9.22 8.42
N ASN A 510 -13.42 -8.72 7.38
CA ASN A 510 -13.39 -7.29 7.06
C ASN A 510 -14.61 -6.83 6.24
N ASP A 511 -15.20 -7.70 5.44
CA ASP A 511 -16.18 -7.40 4.41
C ASP A 511 -17.57 -7.98 4.72
N THR A 512 -17.89 -8.13 6.01
CA THR A 512 -19.16 -8.69 6.45
C THR A 512 -20.35 -7.85 5.99
N THR A 513 -21.25 -8.43 5.21
CA THR A 513 -22.53 -7.82 4.83
C THR A 513 -23.67 -8.21 5.78
N LEU A 514 -24.79 -7.49 5.75
CA LEU A 514 -26.01 -7.91 6.44
C LEU A 514 -26.50 -9.32 6.01
N ALA A 515 -26.21 -9.76 4.78
CA ALA A 515 -26.60 -11.08 4.33
C ALA A 515 -25.78 -12.18 5.03
N ASP A 516 -24.53 -11.89 5.38
CA ASP A 516 -23.60 -12.82 6.03
C ASP A 516 -23.99 -13.04 7.49
N VAL A 517 -24.30 -11.95 8.20
CA VAL A 517 -24.84 -11.99 9.57
C VAL A 517 -26.13 -12.80 9.67
N LEU A 518 -26.95 -12.79 8.62
CA LEU A 518 -28.19 -13.56 8.53
C LEU A 518 -28.00 -14.94 7.88
N GLY A 519 -26.77 -15.27 7.49
CA GLY A 519 -26.37 -16.44 6.74
C GLY A 519 -25.73 -17.52 7.59
N MET A 520 -24.82 -18.28 6.99
CA MET A 520 -24.04 -19.31 7.69
C MET A 520 -22.86 -18.64 8.38
N LEU A 521 -22.61 -19.04 9.63
CA LEU A 521 -21.38 -18.72 10.34
C LEU A 521 -20.59 -20.01 10.53
N TYR A 522 -19.37 -20.06 10.02
CA TYR A 522 -18.42 -21.14 10.23
C TYR A 522 -17.44 -20.73 11.33
N PHE A 523 -17.14 -21.61 12.29
CA PHE A 523 -16.32 -21.23 13.45
C PHE A 523 -15.70 -22.44 14.15
N SER A 524 -14.63 -22.21 14.91
CA SER A 524 -14.05 -23.14 15.89
C SER A 524 -14.36 -22.70 17.32
N LEU A 525 -14.12 -23.59 18.29
CA LEU A 525 -14.27 -23.32 19.71
C LEU A 525 -12.96 -23.66 20.42
N ASP A 526 -12.54 -22.82 21.36
CA ASP A 526 -11.25 -22.93 22.03
C ASP A 526 -11.02 -24.26 22.79
N ALA A 527 -9.76 -24.69 22.81
CA ALA A 527 -9.27 -25.89 23.47
C ALA A 527 -9.06 -25.73 24.98
N GLY A 528 -8.95 -26.87 25.68
CA GLY A 528 -8.75 -26.89 27.13
C GLY A 528 -7.30 -27.07 27.58
N PHE A 529 -6.34 -27.04 26.64
CA PHE A 529 -4.92 -27.18 26.97
C PHE A 529 -4.35 -25.82 27.40
N VAL A 530 -3.04 -25.79 27.65
CA VAL A 530 -2.35 -24.65 28.24
C VAL A 530 -1.47 -24.02 27.17
N ASP A 531 -1.64 -22.74 26.90
CA ASP A 531 -0.59 -21.95 26.25
C ASP A 531 0.65 -21.94 27.17
N PRO A 532 1.82 -22.42 26.70
CA PRO A 532 3.08 -22.38 27.43
C PRO A 532 3.54 -21.00 27.95
N LEU A 533 3.20 -19.90 27.26
CA LEU A 533 3.54 -18.52 27.61
C LEU A 533 2.58 -17.92 28.63
N GLU A 534 1.30 -18.28 28.56
CA GLU A 534 0.29 -17.81 29.51
C GLU A 534 0.27 -18.60 30.83
N GLY A 535 0.51 -19.92 30.78
CA GLY A 535 0.48 -20.83 31.92
C GLY A 535 -0.87 -21.52 32.15
N ALA A 536 -1.08 -22.13 33.33
CA ALA A 536 -2.17 -23.11 33.52
C ALA A 536 -3.28 -22.69 34.51
N PRO A 537 -4.57 -22.99 34.21
CA PRO A 537 -5.17 -23.13 32.86
C PRO A 537 -5.54 -21.73 32.34
N VAL A 538 -5.15 -21.40 31.11
CA VAL A 538 -5.37 -20.04 30.58
C VAL A 538 -6.26 -20.00 29.33
N ASN A 539 -6.60 -21.15 28.72
CA ASN A 539 -7.69 -21.23 27.75
C ASN A 539 -9.09 -21.48 28.39
N SER A 540 -10.17 -21.12 27.69
CA SER A 540 -11.56 -21.32 28.14
C SER A 540 -12.04 -22.78 28.03
N GLY A 541 -11.49 -23.56 27.09
CA GLY A 541 -11.86 -24.96 26.89
C GLY A 541 -13.31 -25.14 26.45
N SER A 542 -13.81 -24.18 25.69
CA SER A 542 -15.22 -24.07 25.35
C SER A 542 -15.73 -25.19 24.44
N ALA A 543 -14.87 -25.86 23.67
CA ALA A 543 -15.25 -27.00 22.82
C ALA A 543 -15.80 -28.21 23.61
N THR A 544 -15.18 -28.55 24.74
CA THR A 544 -15.53 -29.74 25.53
C THR A 544 -16.99 -29.71 26.05
N PRO A 545 -17.49 -28.60 26.64
CA PRO A 545 -18.90 -28.45 26.99
C PRO A 545 -19.89 -28.64 25.83
N PHE A 546 -19.48 -28.34 24.59
CA PHE A 546 -20.28 -28.51 23.38
C PHE A 546 -20.17 -29.92 22.79
N GLY A 547 -19.22 -30.73 23.27
CA GLY A 547 -19.04 -32.12 22.87
C GLY A 547 -18.47 -32.27 21.46
N VAL A 548 -17.69 -31.28 21.03
CA VAL A 548 -16.96 -31.22 19.75
C VAL A 548 -15.46 -31.16 20.04
N SER A 549 -14.63 -31.39 19.02
CA SER A 549 -13.20 -31.08 19.12
C SER A 549 -12.97 -29.58 18.99
N PRO A 550 -11.93 -29.02 19.64
CA PRO A 550 -11.58 -27.60 19.48
C PRO A 550 -11.22 -27.25 18.04
N ALA A 551 -10.42 -28.11 17.40
CA ALA A 551 -10.03 -27.99 16.00
C ALA A 551 -11.12 -28.42 14.98
N ASP A 552 -12.36 -28.65 15.40
CA ASP A 552 -13.47 -28.89 14.47
C ASP A 552 -13.97 -27.54 13.89
N VAL A 553 -14.27 -27.50 12.59
CA VAL A 553 -15.04 -26.39 12.02
C VAL A 553 -16.52 -26.71 12.13
N LEU A 554 -17.23 -25.87 12.88
CA LEU A 554 -18.67 -25.92 13.07
C LEU A 554 -19.36 -24.95 12.11
N VAL A 555 -20.61 -25.22 11.78
CA VAL A 555 -21.51 -24.27 11.12
C VAL A 555 -22.70 -23.97 12.03
N LEU A 556 -23.04 -22.70 12.14
CA LEU A 556 -24.30 -22.25 12.72
C LEU A 556 -25.22 -21.75 11.60
N PRO A 557 -26.19 -22.57 11.17
CA PRO A 557 -27.17 -22.11 10.20
C PRO A 557 -28.18 -21.15 10.85
N PRO A 558 -28.82 -20.26 10.07
CA PRO A 558 -29.79 -19.29 10.60
C PRO A 558 -30.88 -19.93 11.46
N GLY A 559 -30.87 -19.62 12.76
CA GLY A 559 -31.84 -20.14 13.74
C GLY A 559 -31.69 -21.64 14.05
N GLY A 560 -30.59 -22.26 13.67
CA GLY A 560 -30.25 -23.65 13.95
C GLY A 560 -29.45 -23.84 15.23
N ILE A 561 -28.79 -24.99 15.32
CA ILE A 561 -27.78 -25.31 16.34
C ILE A 561 -26.46 -25.57 15.62
N PRO A 562 -25.32 -25.36 16.29
CA PRO A 562 -24.01 -25.71 15.73
C PRO A 562 -23.94 -27.18 15.30
N VAL A 563 -23.32 -27.43 14.15
CA VAL A 563 -23.04 -28.79 13.64
C VAL A 563 -21.63 -28.82 13.07
N THR A 564 -20.86 -29.86 13.38
CA THR A 564 -19.55 -30.07 12.75
C THR A 564 -19.68 -30.31 11.25
N VAL A 565 -18.96 -29.50 10.46
CA VAL A 565 -18.92 -29.60 8.99
C VAL A 565 -17.58 -30.11 8.47
N ILE A 566 -16.51 -29.85 9.21
CA ILE A 566 -15.17 -30.36 8.93
C ILE A 566 -14.58 -30.83 10.25
N ASP A 567 -14.34 -32.13 10.36
CA ASP A 567 -13.72 -32.72 11.56
C ASP A 567 -12.22 -32.35 11.59
N ALA A 568 -11.63 -32.17 12.78
CA ALA A 568 -10.21 -31.86 12.96
C ALA A 568 -9.27 -32.81 12.17
N ASN A 569 -9.59 -34.11 12.14
CA ASN A 569 -8.81 -35.11 11.39
C ASN A 569 -8.77 -34.84 9.87
N ALA A 570 -9.83 -34.24 9.30
CA ALA A 570 -9.86 -33.89 7.88
C ALA A 570 -8.93 -32.71 7.57
N LEU A 571 -8.61 -31.89 8.58
CA LEU A 571 -7.61 -30.82 8.50
C LEU A 571 -6.19 -31.31 8.79
N GLY A 572 -6.00 -32.59 9.12
CA GLY A 572 -4.71 -33.13 9.56
C GLY A 572 -4.39 -32.80 11.03
N LEU A 573 -5.39 -32.41 11.81
CA LEU A 573 -5.28 -32.09 13.24
C LEU A 573 -5.81 -33.26 14.09
N ASP A 574 -5.53 -33.23 15.40
CA ASP A 574 -5.89 -34.25 16.39
C ASP A 574 -5.32 -35.65 16.08
N LEU A 575 -4.19 -35.72 15.35
CA LEU A 575 -3.53 -36.98 14.98
C LEU A 575 -2.99 -37.74 16.21
N GLU A 576 -2.65 -37.02 17.28
CA GLU A 576 -2.22 -37.56 18.57
C GLU A 576 -3.39 -37.79 19.55
N GLY A 577 -4.61 -37.44 19.15
CA GLY A 577 -5.85 -37.70 19.87
C GLY A 577 -6.81 -36.51 19.85
N PRO A 578 -8.11 -36.71 20.17
CA PRO A 578 -9.06 -35.60 20.17
C PRO A 578 -8.71 -34.50 21.19
N GLY A 579 -8.77 -33.24 20.75
CA GLY A 579 -8.50 -32.06 21.56
C GLY A 579 -7.02 -31.85 21.89
N THR A 580 -6.13 -32.34 21.04
CA THR A 580 -4.69 -32.05 21.13
C THR A 580 -4.28 -30.83 20.32
N ASP A 581 -5.14 -30.39 19.40
CA ASP A 581 -4.93 -29.23 18.54
C ASP A 581 -6.11 -28.28 18.63
N ASP A 582 -5.86 -27.02 18.28
CA ASP A 582 -6.83 -25.92 18.33
C ASP A 582 -6.70 -25.00 17.11
N LEU A 583 -7.81 -24.39 16.70
CA LEU A 583 -7.89 -23.51 15.53
C LEU A 583 -8.05 -22.07 15.96
N ASP A 584 -6.95 -21.32 15.85
CA ASP A 584 -6.80 -19.95 16.35
C ASP A 584 -7.07 -18.91 15.25
N ALA A 585 -7.15 -19.34 13.98
CA ALA A 585 -7.59 -18.50 12.89
C ALA A 585 -8.13 -19.31 11.71
N LEU A 586 -9.11 -18.77 10.98
CA LEU A 586 -9.84 -19.49 9.93
C LEU A 586 -10.16 -18.60 8.73
N ILE A 587 -9.86 -19.09 7.54
CA ILE A 587 -10.36 -18.60 6.25
C ILE A 587 -11.15 -19.75 5.63
N PHE A 588 -12.40 -19.51 5.28
CA PHE A 588 -13.23 -20.48 4.58
C PHE A 588 -13.99 -19.86 3.42
N HIS A 589 -13.87 -20.47 2.24
CA HIS A 589 -14.69 -20.19 1.08
C HIS A 589 -15.47 -21.45 0.69
N ASP A 590 -16.76 -21.46 0.96
CA ASP A 590 -17.70 -22.50 0.56
C ASP A 590 -18.21 -22.19 -0.85
N ALA A 591 -17.46 -22.61 -1.87
CA ALA A 591 -17.66 -22.18 -3.25
C ALA A 591 -19.00 -22.67 -3.84
N ASP A 592 -19.62 -23.66 -3.22
CA ASP A 592 -20.89 -24.25 -3.65
C ASP A 592 -22.02 -24.19 -2.60
N ASP A 593 -21.83 -23.45 -1.51
CA ASP A 593 -22.75 -23.33 -0.37
C ASP A 593 -23.19 -24.72 0.17
N SER A 594 -22.33 -25.74 0.07
CA SER A 594 -22.71 -27.11 0.38
C SER A 594 -22.65 -27.43 1.86
N VAL A 595 -21.99 -26.58 2.66
CA VAL A 595 -21.80 -26.78 4.10
C VAL A 595 -20.96 -28.04 4.35
N SER A 596 -20.04 -28.34 3.43
CA SER A 596 -19.11 -29.46 3.47
C SER A 596 -17.88 -29.14 2.64
N LEU A 597 -16.73 -29.73 2.97
CA LEU A 597 -15.52 -29.52 2.16
C LEU A 597 -15.60 -30.27 0.83
N THR A 598 -15.95 -29.56 -0.24
CA THR A 598 -16.06 -30.06 -1.61
C THR A 598 -14.89 -29.63 -2.49
N ASN A 599 -15.04 -29.79 -3.80
CA ASN A 599 -13.99 -29.49 -4.76
C ASN A 599 -14.22 -28.11 -5.36
N GLY A 600 -13.46 -27.13 -4.90
CA GLY A 600 -13.61 -25.73 -5.27
C GLY A 600 -13.44 -24.82 -4.07
N ASP A 601 -13.77 -25.36 -2.90
CA ASP A 601 -13.63 -24.69 -1.62
C ASP A 601 -12.17 -24.42 -1.28
N VAL A 602 -11.98 -23.35 -0.52
CA VAL A 602 -10.70 -22.97 0.06
C VAL A 602 -10.89 -22.98 1.56
N ILE A 603 -10.01 -23.67 2.26
CA ILE A 603 -9.89 -23.57 3.70
C ILE A 603 -8.43 -23.37 4.04
N LEU A 604 -8.15 -22.29 4.76
CA LEU A 604 -6.85 -21.99 5.33
C LEU A 604 -7.05 -21.74 6.82
N PHE A 605 -6.06 -22.03 7.63
CA PHE A 605 -6.17 -21.87 9.07
C PHE A 605 -4.81 -21.72 9.74
N SER A 606 -4.80 -21.21 10.96
CA SER A 606 -3.64 -21.28 11.85
C SER A 606 -3.97 -22.17 13.06
N VAL A 607 -2.96 -22.56 13.83
CA VAL A 607 -3.14 -23.38 15.02
C VAL A 607 -2.51 -22.73 16.24
N ARG A 608 -3.18 -22.93 17.38
CA ARG A 608 -2.77 -22.34 18.65
C ARG A 608 -1.44 -22.84 19.14
N ARG A 609 -0.65 -22.01 19.83
CA ARG A 609 0.55 -22.43 20.54
C ARG A 609 0.24 -23.54 21.55
N GLY A 610 1.00 -24.61 21.46
CA GLY A 610 0.79 -25.81 22.28
C GLY A 610 -0.03 -26.90 21.61
N SER A 611 -0.61 -26.64 20.43
CA SER A 611 -1.16 -27.67 19.55
C SER A 611 -0.13 -28.77 19.26
N ALA A 612 -0.55 -30.03 19.30
CA ALA A 612 0.33 -31.19 19.11
C ALA A 612 0.98 -31.27 17.72
N VAL A 613 0.34 -30.69 16.70
CA VAL A 613 0.85 -30.60 15.32
C VAL A 613 2.08 -29.70 15.20
N ILE A 614 2.30 -28.78 16.14
CA ILE A 614 3.47 -27.89 16.13
C ILE A 614 4.75 -28.72 16.27
N GLY A 615 5.69 -28.49 15.37
CA GLY A 615 6.95 -29.23 15.26
C GLY A 615 6.86 -30.51 14.40
N GLU A 616 5.66 -30.96 14.04
CA GLU A 616 5.50 -32.02 13.04
C GLU A 616 5.86 -31.52 11.64
N LEU A 617 6.29 -32.43 10.77
CA LEU A 617 6.62 -32.06 9.39
C LEU A 617 5.34 -31.94 8.57
N ASP A 618 5.16 -30.79 7.92
CA ASP A 618 4.03 -30.56 7.03
C ASP A 618 4.04 -31.53 5.84
N SER A 619 2.86 -31.85 5.32
CA SER A 619 2.71 -32.85 4.25
C SER A 619 3.26 -32.43 2.88
N MET A 620 3.53 -31.14 2.67
CA MET A 620 3.94 -30.62 1.36
C MET A 620 5.43 -30.27 1.26
N LEU A 621 5.97 -29.52 2.22
CA LEU A 621 7.34 -29.06 2.24
C LEU A 621 8.26 -29.98 3.06
N GLY A 622 7.70 -30.77 3.97
CA GLY A 622 8.44 -31.61 4.90
C GLY A 622 9.29 -30.77 5.87
N ILE A 623 8.81 -29.58 6.25
CA ILE A 623 9.42 -28.72 7.25
C ILE A 623 8.52 -28.66 8.50
N PRO A 624 9.07 -28.38 9.69
CA PRO A 624 8.27 -28.33 10.91
C PRO A 624 7.21 -27.22 10.83
N ILE A 625 5.97 -27.51 11.20
CA ILE A 625 4.89 -26.53 11.41
C ILE A 625 5.19 -25.69 12.66
N VAL A 626 4.87 -24.41 12.63
CA VAL A 626 4.93 -23.48 13.78
C VAL A 626 3.63 -22.69 13.93
N GLU A 627 3.48 -22.03 15.07
CA GLU A 627 2.28 -21.33 15.56
C GLU A 627 1.67 -20.37 14.53
N GLY A 628 2.45 -19.44 13.96
CA GLY A 628 1.93 -18.47 12.99
C GLY A 628 1.89 -18.94 11.52
N ASP A 629 2.00 -20.25 11.25
CA ASP A 629 1.88 -20.74 9.87
C ASP A 629 0.42 -20.73 9.41
N ILE A 630 0.19 -20.22 8.20
CA ILE A 630 -1.08 -20.43 7.53
C ILE A 630 -1.03 -21.78 6.83
N LEU A 631 -1.87 -22.68 7.29
CA LEU A 631 -1.97 -24.07 6.90
C LEU A 631 -3.13 -24.29 5.93
N SER A 632 -3.05 -25.42 5.23
CA SER A 632 -4.12 -25.96 4.40
C SER A 632 -4.27 -27.45 4.70
N PRO A 633 -5.46 -28.05 4.45
CA PRO A 633 -5.67 -29.46 4.70
C PRO A 633 -4.66 -30.34 3.94
N PRO A 634 -4.32 -31.52 4.47
CA PRO A 634 -3.44 -32.45 3.80
C PRO A 634 -4.03 -32.96 2.47
N ASP A 635 -3.15 -33.39 1.56
CA ASP A 635 -3.56 -34.06 0.31
C ASP A 635 -4.23 -35.43 0.60
N GLU A 636 -3.86 -36.10 1.70
CA GLU A 636 -4.43 -37.38 2.17
C GLU A 636 -4.87 -37.29 3.64
N GLU A 637 -6.08 -37.78 3.96
CA GLU A 637 -6.61 -37.79 5.33
C GLU A 637 -5.69 -38.60 6.26
N GLY A 638 -5.34 -38.01 7.41
CA GLY A 638 -4.44 -38.59 8.41
C GLY A 638 -2.97 -38.20 8.27
N ASP A 639 -2.60 -37.44 7.23
CA ASP A 639 -1.32 -36.74 7.19
C ASP A 639 -1.41 -35.38 7.91
N PRO A 640 -0.29 -34.80 8.40
CA PRO A 640 -0.26 -33.43 8.92
C PRO A 640 -0.66 -32.41 7.86
N PRO A 641 -1.17 -31.23 8.25
CA PRO A 641 -1.53 -30.18 7.31
C PRO A 641 -0.32 -29.71 6.48
N ALA A 642 -0.60 -29.02 5.38
CA ALA A 642 0.40 -28.50 4.49
C ALA A 642 0.57 -26.99 4.70
N ILE A 643 1.81 -26.52 4.82
CA ILE A 643 2.09 -25.08 4.99
C ILE A 643 1.76 -24.35 3.68
N PHE A 644 0.83 -23.41 3.74
CA PHE A 644 0.42 -22.56 2.62
C PHE A 644 1.23 -21.27 2.57
N VAL A 645 1.24 -20.50 3.67
CA VAL A 645 2.12 -19.34 3.86
C VAL A 645 2.87 -19.52 5.18
N PRO A 646 4.22 -19.61 5.16
CA PRO A 646 4.97 -19.76 6.38
C PRO A 646 4.98 -18.43 7.16
N ALA A 647 4.94 -18.51 8.49
CA ALA A 647 4.89 -17.34 9.38
C ALA A 647 6.00 -16.30 9.08
N GLU A 648 7.21 -16.73 8.73
CA GLU A 648 8.32 -15.81 8.42
C GLU A 648 8.05 -14.98 7.16
N ALA A 649 7.20 -15.47 6.25
CA ALA A 649 6.78 -14.72 5.08
C ALA A 649 5.93 -13.52 5.48
N LEU A 650 5.06 -13.69 6.49
CA LEU A 650 4.22 -12.65 7.08
C LEU A 650 5.03 -11.61 7.87
N GLY A 651 6.30 -11.89 8.17
CA GLY A 651 7.12 -11.05 9.04
C GLY A 651 7.00 -11.41 10.52
N LEU A 652 6.60 -12.65 10.83
CA LEU A 652 6.49 -13.17 12.19
C LEU A 652 7.78 -13.85 12.65
N ALA A 653 8.06 -13.77 13.94
CA ALA A 653 9.15 -14.46 14.61
C ALA A 653 8.76 -15.92 14.89
N THR A 654 9.67 -16.85 14.61
CA THR A 654 9.39 -18.28 14.76
C THR A 654 10.55 -19.05 15.39
N ALA A 655 10.25 -20.23 15.92
CA ALA A 655 11.25 -21.20 16.35
C ALA A 655 12.18 -21.64 15.21
N ARG A 656 11.67 -21.71 13.96
CA ARG A 656 12.50 -22.02 12.77
C ARG A 656 13.50 -20.92 12.47
N GLY A 657 13.11 -19.66 12.72
CA GLY A 657 13.92 -18.45 12.58
C GLY A 657 14.96 -18.24 13.69
N SER A 658 15.15 -19.20 14.60
CA SER A 658 16.08 -19.17 15.73
C SER A 658 15.74 -18.19 16.87
N GLN A 659 14.45 -17.85 17.04
CA GLN A 659 13.95 -17.19 18.24
C GLN A 659 13.61 -18.25 19.31
N GLU A 660 14.12 -18.07 20.53
CA GLU A 660 13.97 -19.05 21.64
C GLU A 660 12.69 -18.83 22.48
N SER A 661 11.90 -17.80 22.21
CA SER A 661 10.81 -17.32 23.07
C SER A 661 9.41 -17.90 22.81
N GLY A 662 9.27 -18.93 21.96
CA GLY A 662 7.98 -19.29 21.37
C GLY A 662 7.79 -18.53 20.06
N GLY A 663 7.11 -19.14 19.08
CA GLY A 663 6.76 -18.45 17.84
C GLY A 663 5.62 -17.47 18.07
N ASP A 664 5.59 -16.40 17.27
CA ASP A 664 4.43 -15.53 17.16
C ASP A 664 3.24 -16.35 16.63
N GLU A 665 2.08 -16.05 17.16
CA GLU A 665 0.82 -16.73 16.92
C GLU A 665 -0.09 -15.90 16.01
N LEU A 666 -1.11 -16.53 15.43
CA LEU A 666 -2.09 -15.87 14.58
C LEU A 666 -3.48 -16.10 15.16
N ASP A 667 -4.09 -15.02 15.64
CA ASP A 667 -5.34 -15.08 16.39
C ASP A 667 -6.53 -14.68 15.51
N ALA A 668 -6.27 -14.18 14.29
CA ALA A 668 -7.33 -13.95 13.31
C ALA A 668 -6.79 -14.01 11.88
N LEU A 669 -7.65 -14.40 10.93
CA LEU A 669 -7.34 -14.44 9.51
C LEU A 669 -8.55 -14.03 8.68
N ASP A 670 -8.32 -13.26 7.61
CA ASP A 670 -9.34 -12.93 6.63
C ASP A 670 -8.75 -12.83 5.21
N LEU A 671 -9.57 -13.14 4.22
CA LEU A 671 -9.27 -13.03 2.79
C LEU A 671 -10.43 -12.30 2.07
N PRO A 672 -10.57 -10.98 2.28
CA PRO A 672 -11.80 -10.24 1.94
C PRO A 672 -12.13 -10.29 0.45
N GLU A 673 -13.42 -10.42 0.13
CA GLU A 673 -13.90 -10.47 -1.24
C GLU A 673 -13.40 -9.24 -2.05
N PRO A 674 -13.01 -9.42 -3.32
CA PRO A 674 -12.76 -8.27 -4.19
C PRO A 674 -14.09 -7.53 -4.35
N GLY A 675 -14.19 -6.32 -3.78
CA GLY A 675 -15.43 -5.52 -3.72
C GLY A 675 -16.27 -5.64 -5.00
N SER A 676 -17.55 -6.01 -4.83
CA SER A 676 -18.47 -6.56 -5.84
C SER A 676 -18.83 -5.64 -7.04
N SER A 677 -18.08 -4.56 -7.26
CA SER A 677 -18.38 -3.54 -8.27
C SER A 677 -18.13 -3.97 -9.73
N LEU A 678 -17.45 -5.09 -10.04
CA LEU A 678 -17.40 -5.64 -11.41
C LEU A 678 -17.04 -7.14 -11.45
N GLY A 679 -17.93 -7.94 -12.06
CA GLY A 679 -17.86 -9.40 -12.03
C GLY A 679 -16.59 -10.06 -12.62
N LEU A 680 -16.08 -11.00 -11.84
CA LEU A 680 -15.62 -12.35 -12.23
C LEU A 680 -14.44 -12.46 -13.23
N VAL A 681 -13.19 -12.24 -12.79
CA VAL A 681 -11.99 -12.99 -13.26
C VAL A 681 -10.82 -12.92 -12.24
N VAL A 682 -10.88 -13.55 -11.05
CA VAL A 682 -9.67 -13.68 -10.18
C VAL A 682 -9.36 -15.11 -9.71
N GLY A 683 -10.34 -16.02 -9.62
CA GLY A 683 -10.09 -17.40 -9.17
C GLY A 683 -9.17 -18.26 -10.08
N GLY A 684 -8.72 -17.79 -11.24
CA GLY A 684 -8.05 -18.60 -12.24
C GLY A 684 -6.69 -19.20 -11.83
N ALA A 685 -5.85 -18.49 -11.08
CA ALA A 685 -4.47 -18.92 -10.79
C ALA A 685 -4.40 -19.89 -9.59
N LEU A 686 -5.05 -19.53 -8.48
CA LEU A 686 -5.15 -20.36 -7.27
C LEU A 686 -5.91 -21.67 -7.57
N LEU A 687 -7.08 -21.60 -8.23
CA LEU A 687 -7.82 -22.79 -8.65
C LEU A 687 -7.13 -23.57 -9.78
N SER A 688 -6.36 -22.94 -10.68
CA SER A 688 -5.58 -23.67 -11.70
C SER A 688 -4.46 -24.48 -11.07
N TRP A 689 -3.85 -24.01 -9.98
CA TRP A 689 -2.81 -24.76 -9.27
C TRP A 689 -3.42 -25.96 -8.53
N LEU A 690 -4.49 -25.75 -7.74
CA LEU A 690 -5.22 -26.83 -7.06
C LEU A 690 -5.80 -27.87 -8.06
N ARG A 691 -6.33 -27.43 -9.21
CA ARG A 691 -6.88 -28.33 -10.26
C ARG A 691 -5.82 -29.14 -11.00
N ARG A 692 -4.56 -28.68 -11.12
CA ARG A 692 -3.52 -29.40 -11.89
C ARG A 692 -2.99 -30.65 -11.17
N ARG A 693 -3.16 -30.80 -9.85
CA ARG A 693 -2.68 -31.96 -9.09
C ARG A 693 -3.65 -33.15 -9.07
N ARG A 694 -4.96 -32.93 -8.94
CA ARG A 694 -5.97 -34.03 -8.96
C ARG A 694 -6.03 -34.80 -10.29
N GLY A 695 -5.35 -34.35 -11.35
CA GLY A 695 -5.24 -35.03 -12.65
C GLY A 695 -4.04 -36.00 -12.78
N ARG A 696 -3.23 -36.21 -11.74
CA ARG A 696 -2.09 -37.15 -11.75
C ARG A 696 -2.08 -38.09 -10.53
N CYS A 697 -3.15 -38.87 -10.38
CA CYS A 697 -3.14 -40.17 -9.70
C CYS A 697 -3.82 -41.20 -10.60
#